data_AF-A0A6P5TEH7-F1
#
_entry.id   AF-A0A6P5TEH7-F1
#
_cell.length_a   1.000
_cell.length_b   1.000
_cell.length_c   1.000
_cell.angle_alpha   90.00
_cell.angle_beta   90.00
_cell.angle_gamma   90.00
#
_symmetry.space_group_name_H-M   'P 1'
#
loop_
_entity.id
_entity.type
_entity.pdbx_description
1 polymer ?
#
loop_
_entity_poly.entity_id
_entity_poly.type
_entity_poly.pdbx_seq_one_letter_code
_entity_poly.pdbx_strand_id
1 'polypeptide(L)'
;MITIDYGGIQMHDLLEKLGKDIVHEESPNDPGKRSRLWFYEDVEQVLTESTGTKKIIGIKVNLPEPAEITLNPECFRKMVNLEIFINRNASLWGHISYLPNTLRLIKWDRCQLQSLPSNFQGNHLVEFNMPRSHIRQLEGFKRLSKLTSINLSGCQFLEKIPELSGIPNIKYLNLSQCTSLVEVDDSVGRLDKLVELNLKGCVRLTRFATRLRLKSLKTLDLIDCIRLESFPEIEVEMESLRSLYISRSGIRELPSSIAYLTGLDMLEAKDSVLQLWPNLSKFCLKGCSQIRKLERFKHLAKLRFLDLSGSQFLEKIPDLSEIPNIEHLDLCRCTSLVEIDDSIGLLDKLVELNLDGCVNLTRFATRLRLNSLEKLYLSDCKRLESFPEIEVKMESLWWLDISGSGIRELPSSIAYLTGLPELPLLPELYSFTLRGCNLSKSDFALPLVYWYTLTELDLSGNNFVNLPRGFSKFVNLRELRLTDCESLLEIPEQVLPPKVSPVRLDNCTSLQKIPEVSWVLLDNCTSLEKIGSMYLSLTNCVRLRGYYDITENIFLNPRFDYDINLPGDEVPKWFSYCKDATIVRTKRYQYDARCEVSFEIPPNLKWETLRLVLCVVAVAEVSIFNISFTISLNGQRVNEIRLDRIEEGHVRLTCIPLLNRNYVNLSQPLKPGNLCKVEFLLSLYGRVPAIDKIPCGVHLLGHQVADVSVTEDFYQRLLPEANDDQHQDYESTSLSSASKTSLGKRPRESDFMALDDDHCANRPRHW
;
A
#
# COMPACT_ATOMS: atom_id res chain seq x y z
N MET A 1 -23.55 -30.23 -12.50
CA MET A 1 -22.99 -30.19 -13.87
C MET A 1 -22.38 -28.83 -14.18
N ILE A 2 -23.13 -27.74 -13.95
CA ILE A 2 -22.56 -26.38 -13.95
C ILE A 2 -22.55 -25.80 -12.52
N THR A 3 -21.62 -24.91 -12.26
CA THR A 3 -21.56 -24.06 -11.06
C THR A 3 -21.78 -22.61 -11.47
N ILE A 4 -22.33 -21.79 -10.57
CA ILE A 4 -22.47 -20.35 -10.76
C ILE A 4 -21.54 -19.68 -9.75
N ASP A 5 -20.59 -18.90 -10.26
CA ASP A 5 -19.53 -18.29 -9.45
C ASP A 5 -19.25 -16.87 -9.97
N TYR A 6 -19.23 -15.88 -9.07
CA TYR A 6 -19.17 -14.44 -9.37
C TYR A 6 -20.08 -13.96 -10.54
N GLY A 7 -21.25 -14.59 -10.72
CA GLY A 7 -22.20 -14.29 -11.80
C GLY A 7 -21.85 -14.91 -13.17
N GLY A 8 -20.73 -15.64 -13.27
CA GLY A 8 -20.40 -16.49 -14.41
C GLY A 8 -20.95 -17.91 -14.26
N ILE A 9 -21.18 -18.58 -15.39
CA ILE A 9 -21.48 -20.01 -15.43
C ILE A 9 -20.18 -20.77 -15.73
N GLN A 10 -19.77 -21.63 -14.82
CA GLN A 10 -18.63 -22.54 -14.98
C GLN A 10 -19.12 -23.97 -15.27
N MET A 11 -18.33 -24.73 -16.03
CA MET A 11 -18.57 -26.13 -16.36
C MET A 11 -17.25 -26.88 -16.25
N HIS A 12 -17.28 -28.11 -15.72
CA HIS A 12 -16.10 -28.98 -15.66
C HIS A 12 -15.63 -29.32 -17.08
N ASP A 13 -14.32 -29.30 -17.33
CA ASP A 13 -13.71 -29.57 -18.63
C ASP A 13 -14.14 -30.91 -19.26
N LEU A 14 -14.22 -31.99 -18.47
CA LEU A 14 -14.73 -33.30 -18.89
C LEU A 14 -16.20 -33.26 -19.35
N LEU A 15 -17.03 -32.42 -18.72
CA LEU A 15 -18.43 -32.22 -19.13
C LEU A 15 -18.52 -31.35 -20.39
N GLU A 16 -17.66 -30.34 -20.53
CA GLU A 16 -17.55 -29.56 -21.77
C GLU A 16 -17.08 -30.46 -22.93
N LYS A 17 -16.11 -31.35 -22.68
CA LYS A 17 -15.60 -32.32 -23.65
C LYS A 17 -16.66 -33.34 -24.06
N LEU A 18 -17.37 -33.95 -23.12
CA LEU A 18 -18.51 -34.83 -23.41
C LEU A 18 -19.58 -34.11 -24.25
N GLY A 19 -19.91 -32.86 -23.89
CA GLY A 19 -20.85 -32.04 -24.67
C GLY A 19 -20.37 -31.72 -26.08
N LYS A 20 -19.06 -31.59 -26.29
CA LYS A 20 -18.45 -31.43 -27.63
C LYS A 20 -18.52 -32.71 -28.44
N ASP A 21 -18.22 -33.85 -27.82
CA ASP A 21 -18.16 -35.14 -28.50
C ASP A 21 -19.55 -35.61 -28.95
N ILE A 22 -20.61 -35.36 -28.16
CA ILE A 22 -22.01 -35.63 -28.57
C ILE A 22 -22.40 -34.92 -29.87
N VAL A 23 -21.93 -33.70 -30.11
CA VAL A 23 -22.23 -32.96 -31.35
C VAL A 23 -21.29 -33.34 -32.50
N HIS A 24 -20.09 -33.85 -32.20
CA HIS A 24 -19.22 -34.46 -33.21
C HIS A 24 -19.90 -35.71 -33.82
N GLU A 25 -20.51 -36.55 -32.98
CA GLU A 25 -21.29 -37.72 -33.40
C GLU A 25 -22.53 -37.41 -34.26
N GLU A 26 -23.04 -36.17 -34.27
CA GLU A 26 -24.12 -35.79 -35.22
C GLU A 26 -23.69 -35.91 -36.69
N SER A 27 -22.39 -35.73 -36.96
CA SER A 27 -21.77 -35.93 -38.27
C SER A 27 -20.24 -35.95 -38.16
N PRO A 28 -19.60 -37.11 -37.89
CA PRO A 28 -18.15 -37.18 -37.66
C PRO A 28 -17.33 -36.63 -38.84
N ASN A 29 -17.67 -37.03 -40.06
CA ASN A 29 -16.90 -36.74 -41.28
C ASN A 29 -17.33 -35.45 -42.03
N ASP A 30 -18.34 -34.72 -41.56
CA ASP A 30 -18.86 -33.52 -42.23
C ASP A 30 -19.26 -32.46 -41.18
N PRO A 31 -18.34 -31.53 -40.82
CA PRO A 31 -18.66 -30.48 -39.85
C PRO A 31 -19.81 -29.58 -40.29
N GLY A 32 -20.00 -29.37 -41.61
CA GLY A 32 -21.10 -28.59 -42.17
C GLY A 32 -22.50 -29.09 -41.79
N LYS A 33 -22.61 -30.37 -41.39
CA LYS A 33 -23.85 -31.04 -40.95
C LYS A 33 -24.01 -31.18 -39.43
N ARG A 34 -23.15 -30.60 -38.60
CA ARG A 34 -23.29 -30.60 -37.13
C ARG A 34 -24.12 -29.40 -36.65
N SER A 35 -24.70 -29.47 -35.45
CA SER A 35 -25.50 -28.39 -34.86
C SER A 35 -24.64 -27.23 -34.34
N ARG A 36 -23.39 -27.51 -33.93
CA ARG A 36 -22.45 -26.52 -33.41
C ARG A 36 -21.03 -26.81 -33.87
N LEU A 37 -20.23 -25.76 -34.01
CA LEU A 37 -18.81 -25.83 -34.35
C LEU A 37 -17.97 -25.13 -33.28
N TRP A 38 -16.89 -25.79 -32.83
CA TRP A 38 -15.99 -25.28 -31.79
C TRP A 38 -14.51 -25.58 -32.02
N PHE A 39 -14.17 -26.66 -32.74
CA PHE A 39 -12.80 -26.92 -33.19
C PHE A 39 -12.48 -25.96 -34.33
N TYR A 40 -11.30 -25.34 -34.31
CA TYR A 40 -11.06 -24.20 -35.20
C TYR A 40 -10.86 -24.66 -36.65
N GLU A 41 -10.33 -25.87 -36.84
CA GLU A 41 -10.11 -26.54 -38.12
C GLU A 41 -11.45 -26.80 -38.83
N ASP A 42 -12.43 -27.36 -38.10
CA ASP A 42 -13.81 -27.54 -38.60
C ASP A 42 -14.46 -26.21 -38.98
N VAL A 43 -14.23 -25.16 -38.18
CA VAL A 43 -14.80 -23.82 -38.41
C VAL A 43 -14.14 -23.13 -39.61
N GLU A 44 -12.81 -23.22 -39.72
CA GLU A 44 -12.02 -22.70 -40.83
C GLU A 44 -12.46 -23.35 -42.14
N GLN A 45 -12.54 -24.69 -42.18
CA GLN A 45 -13.04 -25.41 -43.34
C GLN A 45 -14.46 -24.95 -43.72
N VAL A 46 -15.39 -24.90 -42.76
CA VAL A 46 -16.79 -24.53 -43.03
C VAL A 46 -16.95 -23.09 -43.54
N LEU A 47 -16.12 -22.15 -43.07
CA LEU A 47 -16.17 -20.74 -43.46
C LEU A 47 -15.39 -20.43 -44.76
N THR A 48 -14.33 -21.17 -45.07
CA THR A 48 -13.53 -21.01 -46.30
C THR A 48 -14.17 -21.73 -47.49
N GLU A 49 -14.70 -22.95 -47.30
CA GLU A 49 -15.29 -23.79 -48.35
C GLU A 49 -16.80 -23.57 -48.55
N SER A 50 -17.47 -22.78 -47.69
CA SER A 50 -18.93 -22.57 -47.74
C SER A 50 -19.76 -23.87 -47.68
N THR A 51 -19.28 -24.85 -46.91
CA THR A 51 -19.92 -26.18 -46.72
C THR A 51 -21.00 -26.17 -45.64
N GLY A 52 -21.07 -25.13 -44.80
CA GLY A 52 -22.05 -25.00 -43.72
C GLY A 52 -23.51 -25.14 -44.18
N THR A 53 -24.36 -25.73 -43.34
CA THR A 53 -25.77 -26.01 -43.67
C THR A 53 -26.74 -25.43 -42.64
N LYS A 54 -28.04 -25.49 -42.95
CA LYS A 54 -29.14 -25.10 -42.05
C LYS A 54 -29.21 -25.88 -40.72
N LYS A 55 -28.37 -26.91 -40.52
CA LYS A 55 -28.24 -27.58 -39.23
C LYS A 55 -27.44 -26.77 -38.22
N ILE A 56 -26.50 -25.93 -38.67
CA ILE A 56 -25.64 -25.15 -37.78
C ILE A 56 -26.46 -24.05 -37.10
N ILE A 57 -26.47 -24.08 -35.77
CA ILE A 57 -27.14 -23.12 -34.87
C ILE A 57 -26.10 -22.25 -34.15
N GLY A 58 -24.88 -22.75 -33.93
CA GLY A 58 -23.84 -21.99 -33.24
C GLY A 58 -22.43 -22.23 -33.77
N ILE A 59 -21.66 -21.16 -33.91
CA ILE A 59 -20.23 -21.19 -34.27
C ILE A 59 -19.44 -20.45 -33.20
N LYS A 60 -18.39 -21.09 -32.69
CA LYS A 60 -17.37 -20.48 -31.82
C LYS A 60 -16.00 -20.70 -32.44
N VAL A 61 -15.47 -19.69 -33.13
CA VAL A 61 -14.04 -19.64 -33.48
C VAL A 61 -13.27 -19.39 -32.17
N ASN A 62 -12.29 -20.23 -31.86
CA ASN A 62 -11.46 -20.07 -30.66
C ASN A 62 -10.07 -20.64 -30.94
N LEU A 63 -9.23 -19.87 -31.64
CA LEU A 63 -7.87 -20.28 -31.96
C LEU A 63 -6.96 -20.27 -30.71
N PRO A 64 -6.02 -21.22 -30.59
CA PRO A 64 -5.01 -21.22 -29.53
C PRO A 64 -4.03 -20.04 -29.68
N GLU A 65 -3.64 -19.71 -30.91
CA GLU A 65 -2.81 -18.55 -31.26
C GLU A 65 -3.52 -17.66 -32.29
N PRO A 66 -3.23 -16.35 -32.37
CA PRO A 66 -3.88 -15.47 -33.36
C PRO A 66 -3.49 -15.84 -34.80
N ALA A 67 -4.47 -16.27 -35.60
CA ALA A 67 -4.30 -16.58 -37.02
C ALA A 67 -5.41 -15.96 -37.88
N GLU A 68 -5.17 -15.96 -39.20
CA GLU A 68 -6.07 -15.36 -40.18
C GLU A 68 -6.94 -16.42 -40.84
N ILE A 69 -8.25 -16.16 -40.97
CA ILE A 69 -9.18 -17.03 -41.71
C ILE A 69 -9.83 -16.17 -42.80
N THR A 70 -9.68 -16.58 -44.06
CA THR A 70 -10.30 -15.91 -45.20
C THR A 70 -11.74 -16.39 -45.37
N LEU A 71 -12.72 -15.53 -45.08
CA LEU A 71 -14.13 -15.83 -45.25
C LEU A 71 -14.51 -15.88 -46.73
N ASN A 72 -15.21 -16.94 -47.11
CA ASN A 72 -15.91 -16.99 -48.38
C ASN A 72 -17.14 -16.05 -48.34
N PRO A 73 -17.42 -15.23 -49.38
CA PRO A 73 -18.54 -14.29 -49.33
C PRO A 73 -19.91 -14.90 -49.06
N GLU A 74 -20.09 -16.16 -49.42
CA GLU A 74 -21.35 -16.90 -49.27
C GLU A 74 -21.37 -17.87 -48.07
N CYS A 75 -20.35 -17.83 -47.19
CA CYS A 75 -20.20 -18.79 -46.08
C CYS A 75 -21.47 -18.92 -45.22
N PHE A 76 -22.07 -17.80 -44.82
CA PHE A 76 -23.29 -17.79 -44.01
C PHE A 76 -24.59 -18.03 -44.79
N ARG A 77 -24.59 -18.00 -46.13
CA ARG A 77 -25.81 -17.99 -46.96
C ARG A 77 -26.70 -19.23 -46.76
N LYS A 78 -26.08 -20.39 -46.51
CA LYS A 78 -26.77 -21.68 -46.23
C LYS A 78 -27.11 -21.88 -44.75
N MET A 79 -26.48 -21.13 -43.84
CA MET A 79 -26.59 -21.27 -42.38
C MET A 79 -27.76 -20.45 -41.82
N VAL A 80 -28.94 -20.61 -42.41
CA VAL A 80 -30.13 -19.79 -42.14
C VAL A 80 -30.68 -19.90 -40.71
N ASN A 81 -30.24 -20.89 -39.93
CA ASN A 81 -30.64 -21.14 -38.54
C ASN A 81 -29.56 -20.75 -37.52
N LEU A 82 -28.49 -20.06 -37.93
CA LEU A 82 -27.41 -19.64 -37.05
C LEU A 82 -27.89 -18.58 -36.04
N GLU A 83 -27.97 -18.96 -34.78
CA GLU A 83 -28.35 -18.08 -33.66
C GLU A 83 -27.14 -17.46 -32.96
N ILE A 84 -25.99 -18.13 -32.95
CA ILE A 84 -24.81 -17.74 -32.17
C ILE A 84 -23.57 -17.71 -33.07
N PHE A 85 -22.92 -16.55 -33.13
CA PHE A 85 -21.59 -16.41 -33.73
C PHE A 85 -20.62 -15.77 -32.73
N ILE A 86 -19.54 -16.46 -32.41
CA ILE A 86 -18.49 -15.98 -31.50
C ILE A 86 -17.13 -16.17 -32.19
N ASN A 87 -16.41 -15.08 -32.38
CA ASN A 87 -15.02 -15.08 -32.77
C ASN A 87 -14.12 -14.74 -31.58
N ARG A 88 -13.15 -15.61 -31.27
CA ARG A 88 -12.05 -15.37 -30.34
C ARG A 88 -10.74 -15.70 -31.04
N ASN A 89 -9.79 -14.77 -30.95
CA ASN A 89 -8.43 -14.84 -31.47
C ASN A 89 -8.26 -14.93 -33.00
N ALA A 90 -9.31 -15.09 -33.82
CA ALA A 90 -9.15 -15.10 -35.29
C ALA A 90 -9.30 -13.72 -35.93
N SER A 91 -8.39 -13.41 -36.86
CA SER A 91 -8.54 -12.31 -37.80
C SER A 91 -9.36 -12.79 -39.00
N LEU A 92 -10.66 -12.53 -38.98
CA LEU A 92 -11.56 -12.92 -40.07
C LEU A 92 -11.50 -11.87 -41.19
N TRP A 93 -10.92 -12.24 -42.32
CA TRP A 93 -10.73 -11.40 -43.51
C TRP A 93 -11.78 -11.70 -44.59
N GLY A 94 -12.00 -10.74 -45.50
CA GLY A 94 -12.88 -10.91 -46.65
C GLY A 94 -14.26 -10.26 -46.49
N HIS A 95 -14.96 -10.10 -47.61
CA HIS A 95 -16.31 -9.52 -47.67
C HIS A 95 -17.36 -10.62 -47.48
N ILE A 96 -18.42 -10.38 -46.71
CA ILE A 96 -19.60 -11.27 -46.62
C ILE A 96 -20.83 -10.64 -47.28
N SER A 97 -21.57 -11.40 -48.07
CA SER A 97 -22.79 -10.91 -48.75
C SER A 97 -24.08 -11.07 -47.92
N TYR A 98 -24.01 -11.83 -46.82
CA TYR A 98 -25.17 -12.26 -46.05
C TYR A 98 -24.84 -12.44 -44.57
N LEU A 99 -25.77 -12.03 -43.68
CA LEU A 99 -25.82 -12.45 -42.28
C LEU A 99 -27.19 -13.05 -41.94
N PRO A 100 -27.28 -14.16 -41.19
CA PRO A 100 -28.55 -14.80 -40.86
C PRO A 100 -29.43 -13.95 -39.93
N ASN A 101 -30.68 -13.70 -40.33
CA ASN A 101 -31.66 -12.93 -39.54
C ASN A 101 -32.19 -13.65 -38.28
N THR A 102 -31.74 -14.88 -38.06
CA THR A 102 -31.93 -15.71 -36.86
C THR A 102 -30.89 -15.44 -35.77
N LEU A 103 -29.82 -14.70 -36.06
CA LEU A 103 -28.79 -14.35 -35.08
C LEU A 103 -29.36 -13.67 -33.84
N ARG A 104 -29.01 -14.23 -32.68
CA ARG A 104 -29.34 -13.75 -31.33
C ARG A 104 -28.12 -13.18 -30.60
N LEU A 105 -26.93 -13.70 -30.90
CA LEU A 105 -25.67 -13.22 -30.33
C LEU A 105 -24.59 -13.20 -31.40
N ILE A 106 -23.95 -12.04 -31.54
CA ILE A 106 -22.75 -11.87 -32.38
C ILE A 106 -21.63 -11.24 -31.55
N LYS A 107 -20.51 -11.96 -31.43
CA LYS A 107 -19.26 -11.52 -30.81
C LYS A 107 -18.16 -11.55 -31.86
N TRP A 108 -17.81 -10.40 -32.41
CA TRP A 108 -16.87 -10.29 -33.51
C TRP A 108 -15.97 -9.07 -33.32
N ASP A 109 -14.98 -9.25 -32.45
CA ASP A 109 -13.88 -8.29 -32.25
C ASP A 109 -13.07 -8.10 -33.55
N ARG A 110 -12.62 -6.87 -33.78
CA ARG A 110 -11.81 -6.47 -34.96
C ARG A 110 -12.46 -6.83 -36.30
N CYS A 111 -13.78 -6.73 -36.40
CA CYS A 111 -14.47 -7.00 -37.66
C CYS A 111 -14.14 -5.93 -38.72
N GLN A 112 -13.71 -6.37 -39.90
CA GLN A 112 -13.25 -5.46 -40.96
C GLN A 112 -14.38 -4.87 -41.82
N LEU A 113 -15.62 -5.30 -41.58
CA LEU A 113 -16.79 -4.82 -42.31
C LEU A 113 -17.02 -3.33 -42.03
N GLN A 114 -17.10 -2.53 -43.09
CA GLN A 114 -17.40 -1.08 -42.99
C GLN A 114 -18.89 -0.80 -42.75
N SER A 115 -19.75 -1.75 -43.13
CA SER A 115 -21.18 -1.79 -42.86
C SER A 115 -21.63 -3.25 -42.78
N LEU A 116 -22.79 -3.49 -42.15
CA LEU A 116 -23.43 -4.81 -42.17
C LEU A 116 -24.10 -5.05 -43.54
N PRO A 117 -24.27 -6.32 -43.98
CA PRO A 117 -25.02 -6.62 -45.20
C PRO A 117 -26.42 -6.01 -45.19
N SER A 118 -26.83 -5.34 -46.28
CA SER A 118 -28.06 -4.55 -46.35
C SER A 118 -29.36 -5.34 -46.16
N ASN A 119 -29.29 -6.67 -46.30
CA ASN A 119 -30.38 -7.62 -46.05
C ASN A 119 -30.49 -8.07 -44.57
N PHE A 120 -29.54 -7.69 -43.72
CA PHE A 120 -29.56 -7.99 -42.29
C PHE A 120 -30.50 -7.02 -41.54
N GLN A 121 -31.50 -7.58 -40.88
CA GLN A 121 -32.52 -6.87 -40.10
C GLN A 121 -32.34 -7.07 -38.59
N GLY A 122 -31.61 -8.10 -38.15
CA GLY A 122 -31.24 -8.29 -36.74
C GLY A 122 -32.39 -8.54 -35.75
N ASN A 123 -33.64 -8.78 -36.19
CA ASN A 123 -34.83 -8.82 -35.33
C ASN A 123 -34.78 -9.81 -34.14
N HIS A 124 -33.90 -10.80 -34.17
CA HIS A 124 -33.71 -11.80 -33.10
C HIS A 124 -32.58 -11.46 -32.12
N LEU A 125 -31.79 -10.43 -32.41
CA LEU A 125 -30.56 -10.08 -31.74
C LEU A 125 -30.80 -9.62 -30.30
N VAL A 126 -30.02 -10.16 -29.37
CA VAL A 126 -30.03 -9.88 -27.93
C VAL A 126 -28.73 -9.19 -27.51
N GLU A 127 -27.59 -9.59 -28.11
CA GLU A 127 -26.28 -8.96 -27.90
C GLU A 127 -25.58 -8.72 -29.25
N PHE A 128 -25.20 -7.46 -29.49
CA PHE A 128 -24.38 -7.04 -30.63
C PHE A 128 -23.02 -6.53 -30.11
N ASN A 129 -21.96 -7.33 -30.27
CA ASN A 129 -20.68 -7.07 -29.61
C ASN A 129 -19.56 -7.16 -30.66
N MET A 130 -19.26 -6.04 -31.29
CA MET A 130 -18.29 -5.92 -32.40
C MET A 130 -17.26 -4.82 -32.13
N PRO A 131 -16.49 -4.90 -31.02
CA PRO A 131 -15.51 -3.89 -30.67
C PRO A 131 -14.36 -3.84 -31.68
N ARG A 132 -13.68 -2.69 -31.76
CA ARG A 132 -12.49 -2.45 -32.60
C ARG A 132 -12.72 -2.70 -34.10
N SER A 133 -13.97 -2.61 -34.54
CA SER A 133 -14.38 -2.89 -35.92
C SER A 133 -14.28 -1.67 -36.83
N HIS A 134 -14.30 -1.91 -38.15
CA HIS A 134 -14.28 -0.85 -39.17
C HIS A 134 -15.66 -0.26 -39.50
N ILE A 135 -16.70 -0.62 -38.73
CA ILE A 135 -18.08 -0.17 -38.93
C ILE A 135 -18.14 1.36 -38.88
N ARG A 136 -18.60 1.98 -39.97
CA ARG A 136 -18.75 3.44 -40.09
C ARG A 136 -20.10 3.94 -39.58
N GLN A 137 -21.16 3.15 -39.79
CA GLN A 137 -22.56 3.50 -39.46
C GLN A 137 -23.38 2.23 -39.17
N LEU A 138 -24.41 2.36 -38.33
CA LEU A 138 -25.37 1.28 -37.99
C LEU A 138 -26.64 1.36 -38.85
N GLU A 139 -26.53 1.10 -40.16
CA GLU A 139 -27.72 1.02 -41.00
C GLU A 139 -28.56 -0.24 -40.69
N GLY A 140 -29.88 -0.15 -40.90
CA GLY A 140 -30.82 -1.27 -40.73
C GLY A 140 -31.38 -1.50 -39.31
N PHE A 141 -30.84 -0.84 -38.28
CA PHE A 141 -31.22 -1.03 -36.86
C PHE A 141 -32.58 -0.39 -36.48
N LYS A 142 -33.64 -0.68 -37.24
CA LYS A 142 -34.93 0.03 -37.16
C LYS A 142 -35.86 -0.43 -36.03
N ARG A 143 -35.91 -1.73 -35.71
CA ARG A 143 -36.84 -2.32 -34.72
C ARG A 143 -36.26 -3.56 -34.04
N LEU A 144 -35.34 -3.36 -33.10
CA LEU A 144 -34.60 -4.43 -32.43
C LEU A 144 -35.13 -4.65 -31.00
N SER A 145 -36.38 -5.08 -30.87
CA SER A 145 -37.07 -5.19 -29.58
C SER A 145 -36.47 -6.22 -28.60
N LYS A 146 -35.64 -7.15 -29.07
CA LYS A 146 -34.94 -8.15 -28.24
C LYS A 146 -33.54 -7.71 -27.79
N LEU A 147 -32.99 -6.65 -28.37
CA LEU A 147 -31.60 -6.25 -28.17
C LEU A 147 -31.43 -5.57 -26.81
N THR A 148 -30.51 -6.10 -26.00
CA THR A 148 -30.23 -5.61 -24.64
C THR A 148 -28.83 -5.03 -24.47
N SER A 149 -27.90 -5.32 -25.39
CA SER A 149 -26.50 -4.86 -25.30
C SER A 149 -25.92 -4.56 -26.67
N ILE A 150 -25.32 -3.37 -26.81
CA ILE A 150 -24.49 -2.95 -27.94
C ILE A 150 -23.09 -2.62 -27.41
N ASN A 151 -22.07 -3.28 -27.95
CA ASN A 151 -20.67 -2.93 -27.74
C ASN A 151 -19.98 -2.68 -29.09
N LEU A 152 -19.54 -1.44 -29.29
CA LEU A 152 -18.75 -0.97 -30.42
C LEU A 152 -17.46 -0.29 -29.95
N SER A 153 -16.97 -0.61 -28.73
CA SER A 153 -15.80 0.04 -28.16
C SER A 153 -14.58 -0.04 -29.08
N GLY A 154 -13.96 1.09 -29.40
CA GLY A 154 -12.77 1.18 -30.25
C GLY A 154 -13.05 1.15 -31.76
N CYS A 155 -14.30 1.31 -32.20
CA CYS A 155 -14.63 1.45 -33.63
C CYS A 155 -14.19 2.84 -34.14
N GLN A 156 -12.91 2.96 -34.50
CA GLN A 156 -12.26 4.23 -34.85
C GLN A 156 -12.85 4.95 -36.08
N PHE A 157 -13.62 4.25 -36.91
CA PHE A 157 -14.27 4.80 -38.11
C PHE A 157 -15.77 5.10 -37.94
N LEU A 158 -16.33 4.82 -36.76
CA LEU A 158 -17.74 5.08 -36.46
C LEU A 158 -17.96 6.59 -36.30
N GLU A 159 -18.68 7.21 -37.23
CA GLU A 159 -18.86 8.67 -37.25
C GLU A 159 -20.14 9.13 -36.53
N LYS A 160 -21.20 8.32 -36.57
CA LYS A 160 -22.52 8.62 -35.99
C LYS A 160 -23.22 7.38 -35.44
N ILE A 161 -24.02 7.58 -34.39
CA ILE A 161 -25.04 6.63 -33.96
C ILE A 161 -26.43 7.17 -34.38
N PRO A 162 -27.24 6.40 -35.12
CA PRO A 162 -28.56 6.81 -35.59
C PRO A 162 -29.62 6.74 -34.47
N GLU A 163 -30.87 7.08 -34.80
CA GLU A 163 -32.00 6.99 -33.88
C GLU A 163 -32.17 5.57 -33.29
N LEU A 164 -32.17 5.48 -31.95
CA LEU A 164 -32.26 4.24 -31.17
C LEU A 164 -33.66 3.98 -30.59
N SER A 165 -34.67 4.79 -30.92
CA SER A 165 -36.05 4.64 -30.41
C SER A 165 -36.66 3.26 -30.73
N GLY A 166 -36.22 2.63 -31.82
CA GLY A 166 -36.55 1.26 -32.20
C GLY A 166 -35.93 0.15 -31.34
N ILE A 167 -35.13 0.49 -30.31
CA ILE A 167 -34.38 -0.46 -29.46
C ILE A 167 -34.73 -0.27 -27.96
N PRO A 168 -36.02 -0.37 -27.56
CA PRO A 168 -36.49 0.06 -26.24
C PRO A 168 -36.05 -0.81 -25.05
N ASN A 169 -35.37 -1.93 -25.29
CA ASN A 169 -34.92 -2.89 -24.27
C ASN A 169 -33.40 -2.89 -24.05
N ILE A 170 -32.66 -1.96 -24.68
CA ILE A 170 -31.23 -1.80 -24.46
C ILE A 170 -30.91 -1.42 -23.00
N LYS A 171 -29.93 -2.11 -22.43
CA LYS A 171 -29.41 -1.90 -21.07
C LYS A 171 -27.96 -1.43 -21.06
N TYR A 172 -27.17 -1.84 -22.04
CA TYR A 172 -25.75 -1.50 -22.12
C TYR A 172 -25.43 -0.94 -23.51
N LEU A 173 -24.86 0.26 -23.56
CA LEU A 173 -24.38 0.90 -24.78
C LEU A 173 -22.93 1.37 -24.56
N ASN A 174 -21.97 0.58 -25.08
CA ASN A 174 -20.56 0.91 -25.01
C ASN A 174 -20.05 1.38 -26.39
N LEU A 175 -19.66 2.66 -26.43
CA LEU A 175 -19.13 3.39 -27.57
C LEU A 175 -17.73 3.96 -27.26
N SER A 176 -17.10 3.53 -26.17
CA SER A 176 -15.80 4.04 -25.74
C SER A 176 -14.73 3.90 -26.82
N GLN A 177 -13.79 4.84 -26.90
CA GLN A 177 -12.67 4.88 -27.85
C GLN A 177 -13.10 4.92 -29.34
N CYS A 178 -14.36 5.27 -29.64
CA CYS A 178 -14.80 5.62 -30.99
C CYS A 178 -14.33 7.05 -31.33
N THR A 179 -13.05 7.17 -31.68
CA THR A 179 -12.37 8.47 -31.84
C THR A 179 -12.89 9.34 -32.99
N SER A 180 -13.59 8.76 -33.97
CA SER A 180 -14.27 9.51 -35.04
C SER A 180 -15.73 9.87 -34.75
N LEU A 181 -16.30 9.42 -33.64
CA LEU A 181 -17.72 9.64 -33.31
C LEU A 181 -17.95 11.13 -33.04
N VAL A 182 -18.77 11.78 -33.87
CA VAL A 182 -19.08 13.21 -33.77
C VAL A 182 -20.38 13.46 -33.00
N GLU A 183 -21.33 12.54 -33.13
CA GLU A 183 -22.73 12.72 -32.74
C GLU A 183 -23.39 11.38 -32.37
N VAL A 184 -24.12 11.39 -31.26
CA VAL A 184 -25.08 10.34 -30.89
C VAL A 184 -26.47 10.97 -30.84
N ASP A 185 -27.41 10.38 -31.57
CA ASP A 185 -28.77 10.89 -31.73
C ASP A 185 -29.52 11.08 -30.39
N ASP A 186 -30.37 12.11 -30.34
CA ASP A 186 -31.14 12.53 -29.16
C ASP A 186 -32.06 11.46 -28.56
N SER A 187 -32.46 10.46 -29.34
CA SER A 187 -33.21 9.30 -28.83
C SER A 187 -32.46 8.51 -27.76
N VAL A 188 -31.12 8.57 -27.70
CA VAL A 188 -30.33 7.90 -26.65
C VAL A 188 -30.73 8.37 -25.25
N GLY A 189 -31.11 9.65 -25.10
CA GLY A 189 -31.54 10.26 -23.83
C GLY A 189 -32.91 9.81 -23.31
N ARG A 190 -33.66 9.03 -24.10
CA ARG A 190 -35.03 8.53 -23.79
C ARG A 190 -35.08 7.02 -23.55
N LEU A 191 -33.94 6.35 -23.43
CA LEU A 191 -33.83 4.91 -23.24
C LEU A 191 -34.02 4.55 -21.75
N ASP A 192 -35.27 4.54 -21.27
CA ASP A 192 -35.64 4.33 -19.86
C ASP A 192 -35.00 3.10 -19.18
N LYS A 193 -34.62 2.06 -19.95
CA LYS A 193 -34.03 0.80 -19.47
C LYS A 193 -32.49 0.75 -19.56
N LEU A 194 -31.85 1.80 -20.08
CA LEU A 194 -30.40 1.89 -20.18
C LEU A 194 -29.80 1.95 -18.77
N VAL A 195 -28.87 1.06 -18.47
CA VAL A 195 -28.16 0.89 -17.18
C VAL A 195 -26.76 1.50 -17.26
N GLU A 196 -26.10 1.37 -18.41
CA GLU A 196 -24.76 1.91 -18.65
C GLU A 196 -24.67 2.56 -20.02
N LEU A 197 -24.15 3.79 -20.05
CA LEU A 197 -23.75 4.51 -21.26
C LEU A 197 -22.28 4.90 -21.15
N ASN A 198 -21.44 4.32 -22.02
CA ASN A 198 -20.01 4.58 -22.02
C ASN A 198 -19.57 5.22 -23.35
N LEU A 199 -19.12 6.48 -23.28
CA LEU A 199 -18.62 7.32 -24.38
C LEU A 199 -17.15 7.72 -24.18
N LYS A 200 -16.45 7.09 -23.22
CA LYS A 200 -15.07 7.41 -22.85
C LYS A 200 -14.12 7.46 -24.03
N GLY A 201 -13.37 8.54 -24.23
CA GLY A 201 -12.39 8.66 -25.32
C GLY A 201 -12.99 8.98 -26.69
N CYS A 202 -14.27 9.37 -26.76
CA CYS A 202 -14.87 9.92 -27.98
C CYS A 202 -14.42 11.39 -28.20
N VAL A 203 -13.13 11.58 -28.52
CA VAL A 203 -12.45 12.89 -28.64
C VAL A 203 -12.99 13.83 -29.74
N ARG A 204 -13.92 13.36 -30.57
CA ARG A 204 -14.63 14.16 -31.59
C ARG A 204 -16.10 14.38 -31.28
N LEU A 205 -16.62 13.83 -30.19
CA LEU A 205 -18.02 13.93 -29.78
C LEU A 205 -18.34 15.39 -29.43
N THR A 206 -19.36 15.93 -30.08
CA THR A 206 -19.83 17.31 -29.86
C THR A 206 -21.15 17.37 -29.10
N ARG A 207 -21.99 16.33 -29.21
CA ARG A 207 -23.20 16.15 -28.39
C ARG A 207 -23.59 14.68 -28.27
N PHE A 208 -24.21 14.32 -27.16
CA PHE A 208 -24.94 13.06 -26.97
C PHE A 208 -26.23 13.37 -26.19
N ALA A 209 -27.38 13.36 -26.87
CA ALA A 209 -28.64 13.91 -26.36
C ALA A 209 -28.65 15.40 -25.96
N THR A 210 -29.75 16.09 -26.25
CA THR A 210 -30.06 17.41 -25.65
C THR A 210 -30.72 17.31 -24.28
N ARG A 211 -31.42 16.19 -24.01
CA ARG A 211 -32.26 15.98 -22.81
C ARG A 211 -32.15 14.55 -22.30
N LEU A 212 -32.08 14.36 -20.98
CA LEU A 212 -31.98 13.05 -20.32
C LEU A 212 -33.25 12.70 -19.52
N ARG A 213 -33.70 11.46 -19.72
CA ARG A 213 -34.80 10.82 -18.98
C ARG A 213 -34.45 9.41 -18.50
N LEU A 214 -33.17 9.13 -18.29
CA LEU A 214 -32.63 7.76 -18.18
C LEU A 214 -32.81 7.15 -16.77
N LYS A 215 -34.07 6.84 -16.41
CA LYS A 215 -34.47 6.39 -15.07
C LYS A 215 -33.73 5.17 -14.51
N SER A 216 -33.26 4.25 -15.38
CA SER A 216 -32.51 3.05 -14.98
C SER A 216 -30.98 3.20 -15.00
N LEU A 217 -30.46 4.35 -15.45
CA LEU A 217 -29.03 4.54 -15.68
C LEU A 217 -28.31 4.52 -14.35
N LYS A 218 -27.24 3.73 -14.24
CA LYS A 218 -26.37 3.61 -13.07
C LYS A 218 -25.00 4.24 -13.29
N THR A 219 -24.52 4.20 -14.53
CA THR A 219 -23.19 4.71 -14.90
C THR A 219 -23.27 5.50 -16.20
N LEU A 220 -22.69 6.71 -16.18
CA LEU A 220 -22.45 7.55 -17.36
C LEU A 220 -20.96 7.91 -17.42
N ASP A 221 -20.26 7.47 -18.46
CA ASP A 221 -18.83 7.72 -18.65
C ASP A 221 -18.59 8.59 -19.90
N LEU A 222 -18.16 9.83 -19.66
CA LEU A 222 -17.82 10.88 -20.64
C LEU A 222 -16.34 11.28 -20.54
N ILE A 223 -15.49 10.44 -19.91
CA ILE A 223 -14.06 10.74 -19.76
C ILE A 223 -13.41 10.98 -21.14
N ASP A 224 -12.48 11.92 -21.27
CA ASP A 224 -11.78 12.24 -22.52
C ASP A 224 -12.69 12.74 -23.68
N CYS A 225 -13.93 13.14 -23.40
CA CYS A 225 -14.83 13.78 -24.39
C CYS A 225 -14.48 15.27 -24.60
N ILE A 226 -13.26 15.56 -25.03
CA ILE A 226 -12.67 16.91 -25.09
C ILE A 226 -13.41 17.95 -25.95
N ARG A 227 -14.35 17.54 -26.81
CA ARG A 227 -15.17 18.41 -27.68
C ARG A 227 -16.63 18.55 -27.26
N LEU A 228 -17.04 17.86 -26.19
CA LEU A 228 -18.37 17.94 -25.64
C LEU A 228 -18.45 19.15 -24.70
N GLU A 229 -18.92 20.29 -25.21
CA GLU A 229 -18.81 21.58 -24.48
C GLU A 229 -19.88 21.78 -23.40
N SER A 230 -21.01 21.08 -23.47
CA SER A 230 -22.14 21.18 -22.56
C SER A 230 -22.65 19.82 -22.10
N PHE A 231 -23.15 19.77 -20.86
CA PHE A 231 -23.85 18.61 -20.33
C PHE A 231 -25.37 18.72 -20.64
N PRO A 232 -26.07 17.63 -20.98
CA PRO A 232 -27.50 17.69 -21.34
C PRO A 232 -28.42 18.07 -20.16
N GLU A 233 -29.56 18.71 -20.46
CA GLU A 233 -30.60 19.01 -19.46
C GLU A 233 -31.30 17.73 -18.97
N ILE A 234 -31.55 17.62 -17.66
CA ILE A 234 -32.23 16.48 -17.06
C ILE A 234 -33.70 16.84 -16.80
N GLU A 235 -34.65 16.07 -17.37
CA GLU A 235 -36.08 16.40 -17.30
C GLU A 235 -36.86 15.64 -16.21
N VAL A 236 -36.25 14.65 -15.57
CA VAL A 236 -36.87 13.79 -14.54
C VAL A 236 -35.83 13.40 -13.49
N GLU A 237 -36.28 13.09 -12.28
CA GLU A 237 -35.42 12.54 -11.24
C GLU A 237 -34.81 11.19 -11.67
N MET A 238 -33.50 11.05 -11.48
CA MET A 238 -32.69 9.90 -11.88
C MET A 238 -32.08 9.23 -10.64
N GLU A 239 -32.95 8.64 -9.81
CA GLU A 239 -32.59 7.94 -8.56
C GLU A 239 -31.62 6.76 -8.73
N SER A 240 -31.48 6.22 -9.95
CA SER A 240 -30.62 5.06 -10.24
C SER A 240 -29.16 5.42 -10.50
N LEU A 241 -28.84 6.67 -10.88
CA LEU A 241 -27.49 7.03 -11.33
C LEU A 241 -26.57 7.06 -10.12
N ARG A 242 -25.52 6.22 -10.11
CA ARG A 242 -24.56 6.11 -9.00
C ARG A 242 -23.23 6.77 -9.34
N SER A 243 -22.76 6.63 -10.58
CA SER A 243 -21.48 7.19 -11.03
C SER A 243 -21.62 8.01 -12.31
N LEU A 244 -21.08 9.23 -12.27
CA LEU A 244 -20.93 10.13 -13.40
C LEU A 244 -19.45 10.51 -13.55
N TYR A 245 -18.85 10.15 -14.68
CA TYR A 245 -17.46 10.47 -15.00
C TYR A 245 -17.41 11.46 -16.15
N ILE A 246 -16.82 12.64 -15.94
CA ILE A 246 -16.69 13.71 -16.94
C ILE A 246 -15.25 14.24 -17.04
N SER A 247 -14.29 13.57 -16.40
CA SER A 247 -12.87 13.96 -16.40
C SER A 247 -12.28 14.14 -17.80
N ARG A 248 -11.57 15.25 -18.03
CA ARG A 248 -11.01 15.65 -19.35
C ARG A 248 -12.08 15.74 -20.45
N SER A 249 -13.33 16.07 -20.10
CA SER A 249 -14.34 16.49 -21.08
C SER A 249 -14.22 17.98 -21.40
N GLY A 250 -14.83 18.42 -22.50
CA GLY A 250 -14.93 19.84 -22.84
C GLY A 250 -15.97 20.61 -22.00
N ILE A 251 -16.63 19.95 -21.04
CA ILE A 251 -17.82 20.49 -20.36
C ILE A 251 -17.43 21.66 -19.47
N ARG A 252 -18.06 22.81 -19.75
CA ARG A 252 -17.79 24.09 -19.07
C ARG A 252 -18.73 24.36 -17.90
N GLU A 253 -19.95 23.84 -17.98
CA GLU A 253 -20.97 24.00 -16.95
C GLU A 253 -21.87 22.76 -16.87
N LEU A 254 -22.37 22.48 -15.67
CA LEU A 254 -23.45 21.53 -15.44
C LEU A 254 -24.76 22.33 -15.31
N PRO A 255 -25.86 21.92 -15.97
CA PRO A 255 -27.13 22.62 -15.87
C PRO A 255 -27.71 22.54 -14.46
N SER A 256 -28.60 23.46 -14.08
CA SER A 256 -29.25 23.44 -12.76
C SER A 256 -30.05 22.15 -12.50
N SER A 257 -30.52 21.51 -13.57
CA SER A 257 -31.17 20.19 -13.54
C SER A 257 -30.27 19.03 -13.08
N ILE A 258 -28.95 19.24 -12.90
CA ILE A 258 -28.04 18.28 -12.25
C ILE A 258 -28.52 17.87 -10.85
N ALA A 259 -29.31 18.73 -10.18
CA ALA A 259 -29.96 18.42 -8.91
C ALA A 259 -30.96 17.25 -8.98
N TYR A 260 -31.43 16.87 -10.17
CA TYR A 260 -32.30 15.70 -10.38
C TYR A 260 -31.53 14.37 -10.40
N LEU A 261 -30.20 14.37 -10.32
CA LEU A 261 -29.39 13.16 -10.12
C LEU A 261 -29.39 12.72 -8.64
N THR A 262 -30.59 12.51 -8.09
CA THR A 262 -30.85 12.33 -6.65
C THR A 262 -30.16 11.13 -6.01
N GLY A 263 -29.74 10.13 -6.80
CA GLY A 263 -29.02 8.95 -6.34
C GLY A 263 -27.50 8.94 -6.56
N LEU A 264 -26.92 10.07 -7.00
CA LEU A 264 -25.52 10.12 -7.43
C LEU A 264 -24.53 10.04 -6.24
N ASP A 265 -23.78 8.94 -6.20
CA ASP A 265 -22.78 8.63 -5.16
C ASP A 265 -21.36 9.08 -5.54
N MET A 266 -21.08 9.27 -6.83
CA MET A 266 -19.76 9.62 -7.34
C MET A 266 -19.85 10.52 -8.58
N LEU A 267 -19.22 11.68 -8.50
CA LEU A 267 -18.92 12.55 -9.64
C LEU A 267 -17.40 12.75 -9.73
N GLU A 268 -16.80 12.29 -10.82
CA GLU A 268 -15.38 12.49 -11.15
C GLU A 268 -15.27 13.50 -12.29
N ALA A 269 -14.68 14.67 -12.03
CA ALA A 269 -14.60 15.77 -13.02
C ALA A 269 -13.18 16.36 -13.17
N LYS A 270 -12.14 15.52 -13.01
CA LYS A 270 -10.73 15.92 -13.16
C LYS A 270 -10.48 16.70 -14.45
N ASP A 271 -9.72 17.79 -14.37
CA ASP A 271 -9.35 18.63 -15.52
C ASP A 271 -10.55 19.17 -16.35
N SER A 272 -11.74 19.28 -15.74
CA SER A 272 -12.94 19.90 -16.34
C SER A 272 -13.06 21.38 -15.95
N VAL A 273 -13.77 22.19 -16.75
CA VAL A 273 -13.80 23.67 -16.60
C VAL A 273 -15.01 24.16 -15.80
N LEU A 274 -15.48 23.36 -14.84
CA LEU A 274 -16.76 23.59 -14.13
C LEU A 274 -16.74 24.87 -13.30
N GLN A 275 -17.80 25.68 -13.43
CA GLN A 275 -18.00 26.93 -12.68
C GLN A 275 -19.07 26.85 -11.57
N LEU A 276 -19.88 25.78 -11.54
CA LEU A 276 -21.01 25.61 -10.60
C LEU A 276 -21.04 24.20 -9.99
N TRP A 277 -21.51 24.12 -8.74
CA TRP A 277 -21.39 22.94 -7.87
C TRP A 277 -22.73 22.21 -7.64
N PRO A 278 -22.81 20.88 -7.84
CA PRO A 278 -24.01 20.09 -7.56
C PRO A 278 -24.11 19.64 -6.09
N ASN A 279 -25.33 19.63 -5.53
CA ASN A 279 -25.62 19.17 -4.16
C ASN A 279 -25.53 17.64 -4.02
N LEU A 280 -24.34 17.12 -3.75
CA LEU A 280 -24.02 15.68 -3.71
C LEU A 280 -23.50 15.23 -2.33
N SER A 281 -23.53 13.91 -2.10
CA SER A 281 -23.00 13.28 -0.88
C SER A 281 -21.47 13.10 -0.92
N LYS A 282 -20.91 12.83 -2.11
CA LYS A 282 -19.46 12.75 -2.35
C LYS A 282 -19.12 13.43 -3.66
N PHE A 283 -17.96 14.09 -3.70
CA PHE A 283 -17.55 14.90 -4.83
C PHE A 283 -16.02 14.86 -5.01
N CYS A 284 -15.54 14.57 -6.23
CA CYS A 284 -14.11 14.40 -6.52
C CYS A 284 -13.68 15.18 -7.78
N LEU A 285 -12.75 16.11 -7.57
CA LEU A 285 -12.10 16.98 -8.55
C LEU A 285 -10.58 16.82 -8.55
N LYS A 286 -10.09 15.59 -8.35
CA LYS A 286 -8.66 15.33 -8.29
C LYS A 286 -7.92 15.89 -9.51
N GLY A 287 -7.03 16.87 -9.33
CA GLY A 287 -6.21 17.45 -10.38
C GLY A 287 -6.87 18.56 -11.18
N CYS A 288 -7.84 19.30 -10.64
CA CYS A 288 -8.50 20.39 -11.37
C CYS A 288 -7.57 21.59 -11.65
N SER A 289 -6.92 21.54 -12.82
CA SER A 289 -5.90 22.49 -13.29
C SER A 289 -6.41 23.88 -13.74
N GLN A 290 -7.69 24.20 -13.56
CA GLN A 290 -8.25 25.53 -13.93
C GLN A 290 -8.97 26.25 -12.78
N ILE A 291 -9.23 25.55 -11.66
CA ILE A 291 -10.03 26.09 -10.57
C ILE A 291 -9.15 26.94 -9.67
N ARG A 292 -9.29 28.26 -9.80
CA ARG A 292 -8.50 29.24 -9.02
C ARG A 292 -9.11 29.56 -7.66
N LYS A 293 -10.44 29.58 -7.59
CA LYS A 293 -11.22 29.91 -6.40
C LYS A 293 -12.50 29.07 -6.43
N LEU A 294 -12.97 28.65 -5.26
CA LEU A 294 -14.31 28.11 -5.10
C LEU A 294 -15.22 29.29 -4.72
N GLU A 295 -16.28 29.53 -5.48
CA GLU A 295 -17.35 30.41 -5.02
C GLU A 295 -18.38 29.59 -4.24
N ARG A 296 -18.63 30.01 -2.99
CA ARG A 296 -19.66 29.57 -2.01
C ARG A 296 -20.31 28.19 -2.23
N PHE A 297 -20.18 27.31 -1.24
CA PHE A 297 -20.81 25.98 -1.20
C PHE A 297 -22.34 25.99 -0.95
N LYS A 298 -23.05 27.00 -1.47
CA LYS A 298 -24.50 27.12 -1.32
C LYS A 298 -25.18 25.83 -1.78
N HIS A 299 -26.09 25.35 -0.94
CA HIS A 299 -26.87 24.13 -1.15
C HIS A 299 -26.11 22.80 -1.01
N LEU A 300 -24.81 22.77 -0.68
CA LEU A 300 -24.05 21.50 -0.56
C LEU A 300 -24.18 20.78 0.80
N ALA A 301 -25.25 21.02 1.56
CA ALA A 301 -25.40 20.55 2.95
C ALA A 301 -25.39 19.00 3.14
N LYS A 302 -25.44 18.21 2.06
CA LYS A 302 -25.32 16.73 2.10
C LYS A 302 -23.88 16.22 1.97
N LEU A 303 -22.92 17.08 1.64
CA LEU A 303 -21.55 16.68 1.29
C LEU A 303 -20.81 16.10 2.50
N ARG A 304 -20.32 14.87 2.34
CA ARG A 304 -19.50 14.12 3.32
C ARG A 304 -18.05 13.93 2.87
N PHE A 305 -17.81 13.85 1.57
CA PHE A 305 -16.47 13.60 1.02
C PHE A 305 -16.16 14.62 -0.08
N LEU A 306 -15.06 15.36 0.08
CA LEU A 306 -14.57 16.34 -0.89
C LEU A 306 -13.08 16.08 -1.19
N ASP A 307 -12.79 15.57 -2.38
CA ASP A 307 -11.42 15.45 -2.90
C ASP A 307 -11.18 16.53 -3.96
N LEU A 308 -10.28 17.47 -3.65
CA LEU A 308 -9.76 18.53 -4.53
C LEU A 308 -8.26 18.35 -4.80
N SER A 309 -7.66 17.22 -4.40
CA SER A 309 -6.22 16.99 -4.41
C SER A 309 -5.59 17.21 -5.78
N GLY A 310 -4.46 17.92 -5.83
CA GLY A 310 -3.75 18.26 -7.05
C GLY A 310 -4.34 19.44 -7.82
N SER A 311 -5.25 20.22 -7.23
CA SER A 311 -5.75 21.47 -7.84
C SER A 311 -4.67 22.55 -7.85
N GLN A 312 -3.78 22.49 -8.83
CA GLN A 312 -2.53 23.26 -8.88
C GLN A 312 -2.70 24.78 -8.87
N PHE A 313 -3.87 25.31 -9.23
CA PHE A 313 -4.15 26.75 -9.30
C PHE A 313 -5.09 27.26 -8.21
N LEU A 314 -5.58 26.37 -7.33
CA LEU A 314 -6.53 26.72 -6.29
C LEU A 314 -5.82 27.57 -5.22
N GLU A 315 -6.11 28.87 -5.18
CA GLU A 315 -5.44 29.84 -4.31
C GLU A 315 -6.03 29.87 -2.89
N LYS A 316 -7.35 29.66 -2.77
CA LYS A 316 -8.10 29.74 -1.50
C LYS A 316 -9.28 28.76 -1.42
N ILE A 317 -9.52 28.24 -0.22
CA ILE A 317 -10.78 27.60 0.18
C ILE A 317 -11.64 28.61 0.95
N PRO A 318 -12.90 28.87 0.56
CA PRO A 318 -13.80 29.80 1.24
C PRO A 318 -14.46 29.14 2.47
N ASP A 319 -15.30 29.91 3.18
CA ASP A 319 -16.14 29.47 4.29
C ASP A 319 -16.82 28.09 4.05
N LEU A 320 -16.46 27.12 4.88
CA LEU A 320 -16.93 25.73 4.89
C LEU A 320 -18.15 25.53 5.79
N SER A 321 -18.65 26.56 6.48
CA SER A 321 -19.86 26.46 7.32
C SER A 321 -21.12 26.09 6.53
N GLU A 322 -21.12 26.30 5.21
CA GLU A 322 -22.18 25.84 4.29
C GLU A 322 -22.14 24.31 4.03
N ILE A 323 -21.09 23.58 4.45
CA ILE A 323 -20.95 22.10 4.35
C ILE A 323 -20.69 21.40 5.70
N PRO A 324 -21.57 21.55 6.71
CA PRO A 324 -21.34 21.10 8.09
C PRO A 324 -21.43 19.56 8.29
N ASN A 325 -21.51 18.78 7.22
CA ASN A 325 -21.59 17.31 7.27
C ASN A 325 -20.36 16.64 6.64
N ILE A 326 -19.31 17.40 6.32
CA ILE A 326 -18.08 16.86 5.73
C ILE A 326 -17.31 16.00 6.74
N GLU A 327 -16.99 14.78 6.31
CA GLU A 327 -16.26 13.74 7.04
C GLU A 327 -14.82 13.60 6.50
N HIS A 328 -14.60 13.85 5.21
CA HIS A 328 -13.27 13.76 4.58
C HIS A 328 -13.02 14.94 3.64
N LEU A 329 -11.88 15.60 3.80
CA LEU A 329 -11.40 16.68 2.94
C LEU A 329 -9.96 16.41 2.49
N ASP A 330 -9.79 16.09 1.19
CA ASP A 330 -8.48 15.89 0.57
C ASP A 330 -8.12 17.09 -0.33
N LEU A 331 -7.05 17.78 0.04
CA LEU A 331 -6.43 18.91 -0.65
C LEU A 331 -4.96 18.62 -1.01
N CYS A 332 -4.51 17.37 -0.91
CA CYS A 332 -3.14 16.93 -1.16
C CYS A 332 -2.62 17.50 -2.49
N ARG A 333 -1.46 18.17 -2.48
CA ARG A 333 -0.77 18.77 -3.64
C ARG A 333 -1.54 19.90 -4.33
N CYS A 334 -2.40 20.62 -3.63
CA CYS A 334 -2.89 21.93 -4.06
C CYS A 334 -1.75 22.97 -3.94
N THR A 335 -0.81 22.96 -4.88
CA THR A 335 0.47 23.68 -4.76
C THR A 335 0.36 25.21 -4.74
N SER A 336 -0.73 25.80 -5.25
CA SER A 336 -0.97 27.26 -5.15
C SER A 336 -1.85 27.66 -3.96
N LEU A 337 -2.31 26.71 -3.14
CA LEU A 337 -3.18 27.01 -2.01
C LEU A 337 -2.40 27.79 -0.96
N VAL A 338 -2.85 29.02 -0.68
CA VAL A 338 -2.21 29.92 0.30
C VAL A 338 -2.97 29.90 1.63
N GLU A 339 -4.30 29.85 1.57
CA GLU A 339 -5.18 30.05 2.72
C GLU A 339 -6.43 29.17 2.64
N ILE A 340 -6.84 28.65 3.79
CA ILE A 340 -8.15 28.05 4.02
C ILE A 340 -8.89 28.92 5.05
N ASP A 341 -10.19 29.05 4.89
CA ASP A 341 -11.04 29.79 5.82
C ASP A 341 -11.10 29.13 7.21
N ASP A 342 -11.13 29.95 8.27
CA ASP A 342 -11.10 29.50 9.67
C ASP A 342 -12.25 28.56 10.06
N SER A 343 -13.35 28.59 9.32
CA SER A 343 -14.45 27.63 9.44
C SER A 343 -14.00 26.16 9.34
N ILE A 344 -12.87 25.84 8.67
CA ILE A 344 -12.34 24.46 8.66
C ILE A 344 -12.08 23.94 10.07
N GLY A 345 -11.66 24.80 11.00
CA GLY A 345 -11.38 24.45 12.39
C GLY A 345 -12.63 24.20 13.23
N LEU A 346 -13.83 24.38 12.68
CA LEU A 346 -15.12 24.22 13.36
C LEU A 346 -15.94 23.03 12.83
N LEU A 347 -15.39 22.24 11.91
CA LEU A 347 -16.05 21.09 11.29
C LEU A 347 -16.02 19.86 12.23
N ASP A 348 -16.96 19.83 13.17
CA ASP A 348 -17.04 18.82 14.24
C ASP A 348 -17.02 17.36 13.75
N LYS A 349 -17.59 17.09 12.57
CA LYS A 349 -17.69 15.77 11.92
C LYS A 349 -16.50 15.38 11.04
N LEU A 350 -15.51 16.25 10.85
CA LEU A 350 -14.37 15.97 9.97
C LEU A 350 -13.50 14.87 10.61
N VAL A 351 -13.37 13.73 9.92
CA VAL A 351 -12.60 12.54 10.32
C VAL A 351 -11.19 12.56 9.73
N GLU A 352 -11.05 12.98 8.47
CA GLU A 352 -9.75 13.03 7.78
C GLU A 352 -9.56 14.37 7.04
N LEU A 353 -8.44 15.03 7.34
CA LEU A 353 -7.99 16.23 6.64
C LEU A 353 -6.60 15.99 6.04
N ASN A 354 -6.52 16.01 4.71
CA ASN A 354 -5.25 15.88 3.98
C ASN A 354 -4.86 17.18 3.29
N LEU A 355 -3.71 17.75 3.68
CA LEU A 355 -3.11 18.96 3.12
C LEU A 355 -1.67 18.70 2.58
N ASP A 356 -1.24 17.44 2.48
CA ASP A 356 0.12 17.04 2.10
C ASP A 356 0.58 17.71 0.79
N GLY A 357 1.76 18.32 0.78
CA GLY A 357 2.32 18.97 -0.40
C GLY A 357 1.65 20.29 -0.77
N CYS A 358 0.85 20.91 0.10
CA CYS A 358 0.39 22.29 -0.06
C CYS A 358 1.54 23.28 0.25
N VAL A 359 2.57 23.28 -0.59
CA VAL A 359 3.85 24.01 -0.38
C VAL A 359 3.73 25.52 -0.15
N ASN A 360 2.61 26.14 -0.56
CA ASN A 360 2.34 27.57 -0.41
C ASN A 360 1.39 27.92 0.76
N LEU A 361 0.82 26.91 1.43
CA LEU A 361 -0.13 27.11 2.52
C LEU A 361 0.57 27.79 3.68
N THR A 362 0.10 28.98 4.07
CA THR A 362 0.64 29.70 5.24
C THR A 362 -0.13 29.41 6.50
N ARG A 363 -1.41 29.05 6.38
CA ARG A 363 -2.36 28.86 7.48
C ARG A 363 -3.60 28.10 7.00
N PHE A 364 -4.07 27.12 7.76
CA PHE A 364 -5.36 26.46 7.49
C PHE A 364 -6.47 26.85 8.49
N ALA A 365 -6.14 27.07 9.76
CA ALA A 365 -7.04 27.60 10.78
C ALA A 365 -6.27 28.47 11.77
N THR A 366 -6.95 29.34 12.52
CA THR A 366 -6.42 29.96 13.75
C THR A 366 -6.62 29.08 14.98
N ARG A 367 -7.73 28.32 15.01
CA ARG A 367 -8.19 27.53 16.16
C ARG A 367 -8.77 26.19 15.71
N LEU A 368 -8.51 25.11 16.45
CA LEU A 368 -9.07 23.78 16.17
C LEU A 368 -10.10 23.36 17.23
N ARG A 369 -11.26 22.92 16.74
CA ARG A 369 -12.39 22.34 17.50
C ARG A 369 -12.90 21.04 16.87
N LEU A 370 -11.98 20.23 16.35
CA LEU A 370 -12.28 19.06 15.50
C LEU A 370 -12.37 17.78 16.34
N ASN A 371 -13.51 17.56 16.98
CA ASN A 371 -13.71 16.48 17.94
C ASN A 371 -13.58 15.07 17.32
N SER A 372 -14.05 14.88 16.09
CA SER A 372 -14.04 13.59 15.38
C SER A 372 -12.83 13.35 14.48
N LEU A 373 -11.84 14.26 14.46
CA LEU A 373 -10.70 14.14 13.54
C LEU A 373 -9.77 13.00 13.97
N GLU A 374 -9.65 11.98 13.14
CA GLU A 374 -8.78 10.82 13.34
C GLU A 374 -7.38 11.04 12.78
N LYS A 375 -7.28 11.73 11.64
CA LYS A 375 -6.02 11.91 10.91
C LYS A 375 -5.87 13.33 10.38
N LEU A 376 -4.69 13.90 10.59
CA LEU A 376 -4.28 15.19 10.04
C LEU A 376 -2.94 15.04 9.29
N TYR A 377 -2.96 15.31 7.99
CA TYR A 377 -1.78 15.28 7.12
C TYR A 377 -1.41 16.69 6.66
N LEU A 378 -0.21 17.13 6.98
CA LEU A 378 0.35 18.47 6.74
C LEU A 378 1.79 18.39 6.20
N SER A 379 2.20 17.25 5.62
CA SER A 379 3.57 17.08 5.14
C SER A 379 3.87 18.00 3.95
N ASP A 380 5.16 18.33 3.73
CA ASP A 380 5.65 19.26 2.70
C ASP A 380 4.97 20.67 2.68
N CYS A 381 4.23 21.06 3.73
CA CYS A 381 3.61 22.38 3.89
C CYS A 381 4.64 23.46 4.28
N LYS A 382 5.62 23.70 3.39
CA LYS A 382 6.86 24.46 3.66
C LYS A 382 6.68 25.92 4.10
N ARG A 383 5.50 26.50 3.89
CA ARG A 383 5.14 27.87 4.29
C ARG A 383 4.23 27.97 5.52
N LEU A 384 3.81 26.83 6.07
CA LEU A 384 3.03 26.76 7.30
C LEU A 384 4.01 26.88 8.48
N GLU A 385 4.25 28.10 8.96
CA GLU A 385 5.30 28.36 9.96
C GLU A 385 4.89 28.04 11.41
N SER A 386 3.59 27.87 11.67
CA SER A 386 3.04 27.58 13.01
C SER A 386 1.85 26.60 12.94
N PHE A 387 1.67 25.83 14.02
CA PHE A 387 0.49 24.98 14.20
C PHE A 387 -0.63 25.74 14.93
N PRO A 388 -1.92 25.58 14.59
CA PRO A 388 -3.01 26.35 15.20
C PRO A 388 -3.27 26.00 16.67
N GLU A 389 -3.81 26.94 17.44
CA GLU A 389 -4.20 26.70 18.85
C GLU A 389 -5.39 25.73 18.93
N ILE A 390 -5.34 24.77 19.86
CA ILE A 390 -6.40 23.79 20.07
C ILE A 390 -7.30 24.24 21.23
N GLU A 391 -8.60 24.39 21.00
CA GLU A 391 -9.53 24.91 22.02
C GLU A 391 -10.38 23.83 22.72
N VAL A 392 -10.39 22.61 22.18
CA VAL A 392 -11.13 21.47 22.73
C VAL A 392 -10.24 20.24 22.80
N LYS A 393 -10.63 19.29 23.64
CA LYS A 393 -10.08 17.94 23.58
C LYS A 393 -10.42 17.30 22.23
N MET A 394 -9.45 17.24 21.32
CA MET A 394 -9.58 16.54 20.04
C MET A 394 -9.36 15.07 20.32
N GLU A 395 -10.47 14.35 20.48
CA GLU A 395 -10.39 13.03 21.07
C GLU A 395 -9.95 11.97 20.03
N SER A 396 -10.61 11.87 18.89
CA SER A 396 -10.34 10.79 17.92
C SER A 396 -8.93 10.75 17.26
N LEU A 397 -8.06 11.75 17.47
CA LEU A 397 -6.85 11.94 16.67
C LEU A 397 -5.72 10.96 17.03
N TRP A 398 -5.49 9.98 16.17
CA TRP A 398 -4.42 8.97 16.30
C TRP A 398 -3.27 9.13 15.31
N TRP A 399 -3.44 9.94 14.26
CA TRP A 399 -2.39 10.22 13.26
C TRP A 399 -2.18 11.72 13.02
N LEU A 400 -0.93 12.18 13.15
CA LEU A 400 -0.50 13.55 12.84
C LEU A 400 0.84 13.52 12.10
N ASP A 401 0.84 13.96 10.84
CA ASP A 401 2.05 14.13 10.03
C ASP A 401 2.27 15.61 9.69
N ILE A 402 3.38 16.20 10.14
CA ILE A 402 3.80 17.57 9.79
C ILE A 402 5.20 17.59 9.14
N SER A 403 5.64 16.46 8.57
CA SER A 403 6.99 16.27 7.98
C SER A 403 7.27 17.25 6.85
N GLY A 404 8.37 18.00 6.91
CA GLY A 404 8.76 18.96 5.87
C GLY A 404 7.85 20.18 5.79
N SER A 405 7.00 20.39 6.80
CA SER A 405 6.30 21.67 6.99
C SER A 405 7.26 22.76 7.46
N GLY A 406 6.81 24.01 7.42
CA GLY A 406 7.57 25.15 7.97
C GLY A 406 7.49 25.26 9.51
N ILE A 407 6.80 24.34 10.19
CA ILE A 407 6.43 24.46 11.60
C ILE A 407 7.67 24.30 12.48
N ARG A 408 8.02 25.36 13.22
CA ARG A 408 9.19 25.37 14.12
C ARG A 408 8.82 25.15 15.58
N GLU A 409 7.63 25.59 15.98
CA GLU A 409 7.13 25.51 17.35
C GLU A 409 5.68 24.99 17.35
N LEU A 410 5.33 24.22 18.38
CA LEU A 410 3.97 23.74 18.62
C LEU A 410 3.34 24.57 19.76
N PRO A 411 2.04 24.92 19.69
CA PRO A 411 1.38 25.67 20.73
C PRO A 411 1.24 24.85 22.02
N SER A 412 1.12 25.53 23.16
CA SER A 412 0.94 24.87 24.46
C SER A 412 -0.32 24.00 24.54
N SER A 413 -1.33 24.33 23.73
CA SER A 413 -2.58 23.59 23.56
C SER A 413 -2.44 22.28 22.77
N ILE A 414 -1.26 21.93 22.23
CA ILE A 414 -1.01 20.60 21.64
C ILE A 414 -1.31 19.46 22.65
N ALA A 415 -1.28 19.76 23.95
CA ALA A 415 -1.71 18.87 25.02
C ALA A 415 -3.23 18.56 25.05
N TYR A 416 -4.04 19.15 24.17
CA TYR A 416 -5.48 18.88 24.02
C TYR A 416 -5.80 17.81 22.95
N LEU A 417 -4.81 17.12 22.40
CA LEU A 417 -5.02 15.88 21.63
C LEU A 417 -5.17 14.71 22.64
N THR A 418 -6.40 14.29 23.00
CA THR A 418 -6.64 13.51 24.26
C THR A 418 -7.71 12.40 24.26
N GLY A 419 -8.12 11.79 23.14
CA GLY A 419 -9.27 10.84 23.15
C GLY A 419 -8.88 9.42 23.47
N LEU A 420 -8.47 9.26 24.71
CA LEU A 420 -7.89 8.04 25.24
C LEU A 420 -8.86 7.59 26.34
N PRO A 421 -9.61 6.49 26.17
CA PRO A 421 -10.59 6.08 27.18
C PRO A 421 -9.91 5.73 28.51
N GLU A 422 -10.61 6.10 29.59
CA GLU A 422 -10.25 6.02 31.02
C GLU A 422 -9.57 4.67 31.40
N LEU A 423 -8.50 4.56 32.22
CA LEU A 423 -8.14 5.20 33.49
C LEU A 423 -6.60 5.05 33.76
N PRO A 424 -6.03 5.53 34.89
CA PRO A 424 -4.88 6.44 34.88
C PRO A 424 -3.58 5.89 34.23
N LEU A 425 -2.82 6.80 33.57
CA LEU A 425 -1.58 6.56 32.80
C LEU A 425 -1.77 6.21 31.30
N LEU A 426 -2.49 7.10 30.59
CA LEU A 426 -2.42 7.49 29.16
C LEU A 426 -1.68 6.57 28.15
N PRO A 427 -2.33 6.16 27.05
CA PRO A 427 -1.78 6.39 25.70
C PRO A 427 -2.82 6.64 24.57
N GLU A 428 -2.42 7.16 23.39
CA GLU A 428 -2.78 6.67 22.01
C GLU A 428 -2.07 7.41 20.84
N LEU A 429 -1.36 8.55 21.02
CA LEU A 429 -0.48 9.04 19.92
C LEU A 429 0.65 8.03 19.71
N TYR A 430 0.46 7.13 18.74
CA TYR A 430 1.30 5.96 18.51
C TYR A 430 2.60 6.34 17.79
N SER A 431 2.47 7.09 16.70
CA SER A 431 3.56 7.54 15.84
C SER A 431 3.46 9.05 15.60
N PHE A 432 4.61 9.74 15.61
CA PHE A 432 4.69 11.17 15.35
C PHE A 432 5.93 11.47 14.51
N THR A 433 5.76 12.26 13.45
CA THR A 433 6.84 12.58 12.51
C THR A 433 7.02 14.09 12.34
N LEU A 434 8.27 14.51 12.52
CA LEU A 434 8.78 15.87 12.37
C LEU A 434 9.92 15.90 11.33
N ARG A 435 9.97 14.94 10.40
CA ARG A 435 11.08 14.80 9.44
C ARG A 435 11.31 16.10 8.66
N GLY A 436 12.53 16.62 8.63
CA GLY A 436 12.90 17.76 7.78
C GLY A 436 12.31 19.13 8.17
N CYS A 437 11.80 19.30 9.39
CA CYS A 437 11.21 20.56 9.86
C CYS A 437 12.26 21.64 10.26
N ASN A 438 13.54 21.43 9.94
CA ASN A 438 14.66 22.32 10.30
C ASN A 438 14.79 22.61 11.81
N LEU A 439 14.39 21.64 12.64
CA LEU A 439 14.39 21.78 14.10
C LEU A 439 15.81 21.80 14.66
N SER A 440 15.98 22.60 15.71
CA SER A 440 17.21 22.78 16.47
C SER A 440 16.96 22.55 17.98
N LYS A 441 18.01 22.72 18.79
CA LYS A 441 17.96 22.41 20.23
C LYS A 441 17.06 23.35 21.04
N SER A 442 16.83 24.59 20.60
CA SER A 442 15.94 25.55 21.26
C SER A 442 14.47 25.18 21.12
N ASP A 443 14.11 24.50 20.03
CA ASP A 443 12.74 24.46 19.53
C ASP A 443 11.91 23.37 20.23
N PHE A 444 12.59 22.50 21.00
CA PHE A 444 12.00 21.51 21.92
C PHE A 444 11.81 22.04 23.35
N ALA A 445 11.62 23.34 23.53
CA ALA A 445 11.35 23.98 24.85
C ALA A 445 9.93 23.68 25.42
N LEU A 446 9.23 22.68 24.90
CA LEU A 446 7.92 22.26 25.36
C LEU A 446 7.98 21.61 26.75
N PRO A 447 6.88 21.59 27.52
CA PRO A 447 6.78 20.77 28.72
C PRO A 447 6.74 19.29 28.32
N LEU A 448 7.91 18.64 28.28
CA LEU A 448 8.15 17.24 27.93
C LEU A 448 7.57 16.23 28.97
N VAL A 449 6.45 16.59 29.60
CA VAL A 449 5.72 15.79 30.59
C VAL A 449 4.56 15.04 29.93
N TYR A 450 4.04 15.50 28.79
CA TYR A 450 2.80 14.99 28.18
C TYR A 450 2.97 13.81 27.18
N TRP A 451 4.20 13.39 26.90
CA TRP A 451 4.53 12.52 25.75
C TRP A 451 4.94 11.08 26.16
N TYR A 452 4.60 10.65 27.37
CA TYR A 452 4.86 9.29 27.88
C TYR A 452 4.19 8.16 27.06
N THR A 453 3.33 8.50 26.08
CA THR A 453 2.53 7.56 25.27
C THR A 453 3.25 7.09 24.00
N LEU A 454 4.16 7.92 23.49
CA LEU A 454 4.65 7.83 22.13
C LEU A 454 5.46 6.55 21.95
N THR A 455 5.18 5.79 20.89
CA THR A 455 5.84 4.51 20.59
C THR A 455 6.85 4.65 19.45
N GLU A 456 6.54 5.47 18.46
CA GLU A 456 7.42 5.78 17.32
C GLU A 456 7.61 7.30 17.17
N LEU A 457 8.85 7.73 16.95
CA LEU A 457 9.20 9.14 16.73
C LEU A 457 10.18 9.26 15.57
N ASP A 458 9.77 9.92 14.49
CA ASP A 458 10.65 10.24 13.36
C ASP A 458 11.06 11.71 13.39
N LEU A 459 12.35 11.95 13.57
CA LEU A 459 12.99 13.27 13.58
C LEU A 459 14.05 13.41 12.47
N SER A 460 14.01 12.54 11.46
CA SER A 460 15.02 12.47 10.40
C SER A 460 15.19 13.82 9.67
N GLY A 461 16.38 14.10 9.12
CA GLY A 461 16.63 15.31 8.32
C GLY A 461 16.55 16.65 9.07
N ASN A 462 16.63 16.65 10.39
CA ASN A 462 16.65 17.87 11.21
C ASN A 462 18.07 18.29 11.61
N ASN A 463 18.24 19.57 11.97
CA ASN A 463 19.53 20.20 12.21
C ASN A 463 19.94 20.20 13.70
N PHE A 464 19.69 19.08 14.39
CA PHE A 464 20.17 18.90 15.76
C PHE A 464 21.69 18.83 15.79
N VAL A 465 22.33 19.73 16.54
CA VAL A 465 23.75 19.56 16.92
C VAL A 465 23.89 18.55 18.06
N ASN A 466 22.90 18.53 18.97
CA ASN A 466 22.77 17.61 20.09
C ASN A 466 21.27 17.38 20.36
N LEU A 467 20.89 16.19 20.83
CA LEU A 467 19.51 15.92 21.26
C LEU A 467 19.10 16.76 22.49
N PRO A 468 17.85 17.27 22.56
CA PRO A 468 17.32 18.00 23.72
C PRO A 468 17.25 17.14 24.99
N ARG A 469 17.69 17.70 26.13
CA ARG A 469 17.89 16.97 27.42
C ARG A 469 16.65 16.27 28.01
N GLY A 470 15.44 16.59 27.55
CA GLY A 470 14.21 15.99 28.07
C GLY A 470 13.70 14.77 27.29
N PHE A 471 14.43 14.29 26.27
CA PHE A 471 14.05 13.11 25.49
C PHE A 471 13.96 11.82 26.35
N SER A 472 14.74 11.72 27.43
CA SER A 472 14.68 10.61 28.37
C SER A 472 13.32 10.45 29.08
N LYS A 473 12.40 11.42 28.93
CA LYS A 473 11.02 11.36 29.44
C LYS A 473 10.04 10.56 28.55
N PHE A 474 10.42 10.16 27.33
CA PHE A 474 9.56 9.33 26.46
C PHE A 474 9.56 7.85 26.91
N VAL A 475 9.02 7.56 28.10
CA VAL A 475 9.16 6.26 28.80
C VAL A 475 8.60 5.02 28.08
N ASN A 476 7.79 5.21 27.02
CA ASN A 476 7.26 4.12 26.19
C ASN A 476 7.76 4.13 24.74
N LEU A 477 8.68 5.03 24.37
CA LEU A 477 9.21 5.09 23.00
C LEU A 477 9.99 3.81 22.69
N ARG A 478 9.66 3.18 21.57
CA ARG A 478 10.29 1.94 21.08
C ARG A 478 11.17 2.21 19.87
N GLU A 479 10.71 3.00 18.90
CA GLU A 479 11.51 3.35 17.72
C GLU A 479 11.79 4.86 17.64
N LEU A 480 13.06 5.22 17.42
CA LEU A 480 13.51 6.58 17.20
C LEU A 480 14.28 6.65 15.88
N ARG A 481 13.77 7.42 14.91
CA ARG A 481 14.45 7.67 13.64
C ARG A 481 15.13 9.03 13.68
N LEU A 482 16.43 9.05 13.38
CA LEU A 482 17.30 10.23 13.31
C LEU A 482 18.13 10.21 12.02
N THR A 483 17.66 9.50 10.99
CA THR A 483 18.32 9.39 9.68
C THR A 483 18.49 10.78 9.05
N ASP A 484 19.54 11.00 8.26
CA ASP A 484 19.83 12.29 7.59
C ASP A 484 20.05 13.50 8.55
N CYS A 485 20.25 13.29 9.86
CA CYS A 485 20.58 14.37 10.81
C CYS A 485 22.07 14.78 10.73
N GLU A 486 22.48 15.35 9.60
CA GLU A 486 23.88 15.62 9.25
C GLU A 486 24.67 16.47 10.28
N SER A 487 23.99 17.31 11.07
CA SER A 487 24.61 18.19 12.07
C SER A 487 24.89 17.52 13.43
N LEU A 488 24.38 16.32 13.67
CA LEU A 488 24.39 15.67 14.98
C LEU A 488 25.82 15.27 15.39
N LEU A 489 26.31 15.79 16.52
CA LEU A 489 27.69 15.53 17.00
C LEU A 489 27.79 14.35 17.96
N GLU A 490 26.87 14.25 18.91
CA GLU A 490 26.86 13.19 19.92
C GLU A 490 25.45 12.85 20.38
N ILE A 491 25.28 11.60 20.84
CA ILE A 491 24.08 11.11 21.52
C ILE A 491 24.50 10.70 22.93
N PRO A 492 24.20 11.50 23.96
CA PRO A 492 24.50 11.14 25.35
C PRO A 492 23.50 10.11 25.86
N GLU A 493 23.98 9.12 26.63
CA GLU A 493 23.16 8.08 27.26
C GLU A 493 21.98 8.65 28.06
N GLN A 494 22.24 9.74 28.80
CA GLN A 494 21.29 10.38 29.72
C GLN A 494 20.13 11.09 29.00
N VAL A 495 20.18 11.18 27.67
CA VAL A 495 19.19 11.84 26.83
C VAL A 495 18.27 10.84 26.13
N LEU A 496 18.65 9.57 25.98
CA LEU A 496 17.80 8.57 25.34
C LEU A 496 16.66 8.09 26.25
N PRO A 497 15.49 7.70 25.69
CA PRO A 497 14.40 7.12 26.46
C PRO A 497 14.63 5.64 26.80
N PRO A 498 14.08 5.14 27.92
CA PRO A 498 14.50 3.88 28.56
C PRO A 498 14.04 2.58 27.88
N LYS A 499 13.22 2.65 26.81
CA LYS A 499 12.68 1.47 26.09
C LYS A 499 12.98 1.47 24.59
N VAL A 500 13.80 2.40 24.10
CA VAL A 500 14.06 2.56 22.65
C VAL A 500 14.97 1.45 22.14
N SER A 501 14.46 0.65 21.22
CA SER A 501 15.21 -0.30 20.40
C SER A 501 14.39 -0.61 19.14
N PRO A 502 14.86 -0.28 17.90
CA PRO A 502 16.17 0.30 17.55
C PRO A 502 16.18 1.83 17.38
N VAL A 503 17.38 2.41 17.34
CA VAL A 503 17.63 3.79 16.85
C VAL A 503 18.21 3.73 15.44
N ARG A 504 17.64 4.45 14.47
CA ARG A 504 18.21 4.55 13.11
C ARG A 504 18.95 5.88 12.93
N LEU A 505 20.22 5.80 12.52
CA LEU A 505 21.18 6.92 12.51
C LEU A 505 21.91 7.09 11.17
N ASP A 506 21.47 6.41 10.11
CA ASP A 506 22.09 6.51 8.79
C ASP A 506 22.20 7.97 8.32
N ASN A 507 23.30 8.28 7.63
CA ASN A 507 23.65 9.62 7.11
C ASN A 507 23.88 10.71 8.18
N CYS A 508 24.05 10.37 9.47
CA CYS A 508 24.54 11.32 10.50
C CYS A 508 26.04 11.60 10.35
N THR A 509 26.45 12.28 9.27
CA THR A 509 27.86 12.46 8.87
C THR A 509 28.73 13.16 9.92
N SER A 510 28.16 14.03 10.76
CA SER A 510 28.90 14.74 11.81
C SER A 510 29.11 13.95 13.11
N LEU A 511 28.49 12.78 13.27
CA LEU A 511 28.40 12.04 14.53
C LEU A 511 29.76 11.48 14.98
N GLN A 512 30.24 11.92 16.14
CA GLN A 512 31.55 11.55 16.70
C GLN A 512 31.44 10.56 17.86
N LYS A 513 30.28 10.51 18.54
CA LYS A 513 30.05 9.64 19.71
C LYS A 513 28.62 9.14 19.77
N ILE A 514 28.50 7.86 20.11
CA ILE A 514 27.27 7.20 20.55
C ILE A 514 27.45 6.79 22.01
N PRO A 515 26.38 6.44 22.77
CA PRO A 515 26.54 6.10 24.19
C PRO A 515 27.39 4.84 24.39
N GLU A 516 28.02 4.70 25.56
CA GLU A 516 28.73 3.47 25.92
C GLU A 516 27.80 2.49 26.65
N VAL A 517 27.92 1.21 26.31
CA VAL A 517 27.39 0.00 26.99
C VAL A 517 25.86 -0.13 27.17
N SER A 518 25.13 0.89 27.62
CA SER A 518 23.74 0.70 28.09
C SER A 518 22.69 0.70 26.99
N TRP A 519 22.72 1.64 26.03
CA TRP A 519 21.68 1.78 24.99
C TRP A 519 21.55 0.60 24.01
N VAL A 520 22.55 -0.30 23.96
CA VAL A 520 22.56 -1.53 23.15
C VAL A 520 22.10 -2.75 23.95
N LEU A 521 22.16 -2.69 25.29
CA LEU A 521 22.00 -3.84 26.19
C LEU A 521 20.94 -3.66 27.28
N LEU A 522 20.35 -2.46 27.42
CA LEU A 522 19.24 -2.16 28.32
C LEU A 522 17.93 -2.71 27.77
N ASP A 523 17.79 -4.04 27.81
CA ASP A 523 16.49 -4.58 28.11
C ASP A 523 16.35 -4.67 29.64
N ASN A 524 15.73 -3.64 30.23
CA ASN A 524 15.32 -3.68 31.64
C ASN A 524 14.05 -4.54 31.85
N CYS A 525 13.55 -5.22 30.80
CA CYS A 525 12.54 -6.25 30.95
C CYS A 525 13.12 -7.46 31.68
N THR A 526 12.66 -7.67 32.92
CA THR A 526 12.89 -8.88 33.71
C THR A 526 12.14 -10.12 33.16
N SER A 527 11.44 -9.98 32.03
CA SER A 527 10.64 -11.01 31.38
C SER A 527 11.33 -11.52 30.11
N LEU A 528 11.79 -12.77 30.15
CA LEU A 528 12.52 -13.48 29.08
C LEU A 528 11.70 -13.79 27.80
N GLU A 529 10.59 -13.10 27.55
CA GLU A 529 9.66 -13.41 26.46
C GLU A 529 9.96 -12.62 25.18
N LYS A 530 10.75 -13.25 24.29
CA LYS A 530 10.92 -12.89 22.87
C LYS A 530 11.46 -11.48 22.58
N ILE A 531 12.73 -11.27 22.89
CA ILE A 531 13.53 -10.21 22.25
C ILE A 531 13.76 -10.61 20.79
N GLY A 532 13.40 -9.74 19.84
CA GLY A 532 13.71 -9.89 18.42
C GLY A 532 15.17 -9.57 18.10
N SER A 533 15.65 -10.01 16.94
CA SER A 533 17.03 -9.73 16.48
C SER A 533 17.35 -8.23 16.52
N MET A 534 18.45 -7.85 17.16
CA MET A 534 18.85 -6.45 17.28
C MET A 534 19.43 -5.93 15.96
N TYR A 535 19.03 -4.72 15.54
CA TYR A 535 19.51 -4.06 14.33
C TYR A 535 19.99 -2.63 14.61
N LEU A 536 21.23 -2.33 14.25
CA LEU A 536 21.81 -0.98 14.32
C LEU A 536 22.50 -0.66 12.99
N SER A 537 22.11 0.46 12.38
CA SER A 537 22.72 0.95 11.14
C SER A 537 23.26 2.37 11.33
N LEU A 538 24.55 2.52 11.06
CA LEU A 538 25.33 3.76 11.15
C LEU A 538 25.97 4.08 9.78
N THR A 539 25.21 3.86 8.70
CA THR A 539 25.70 4.08 7.33
C THR A 539 26.10 5.55 7.15
N ASN A 540 27.22 5.80 6.48
CA ASN A 540 27.80 7.12 6.23
C ASN A 540 28.12 7.97 7.49
N CYS A 541 28.13 7.38 8.68
CA CYS A 541 28.53 8.07 9.93
C CYS A 541 30.07 8.16 10.07
N VAL A 542 30.75 8.65 9.03
CA VAL A 542 32.21 8.48 8.77
C VAL A 542 33.16 8.89 9.91
N ARG A 543 32.71 9.73 10.86
CA ARG A 543 33.48 10.12 12.04
C ARG A 543 33.52 9.07 13.16
N LEU A 544 32.71 8.00 13.08
CA LEU A 544 32.74 6.84 13.97
C LEU A 544 33.67 5.70 13.47
N ARG A 545 34.54 5.94 12.48
CA ARG A 545 35.49 4.93 12.00
C ARG A 545 36.37 4.41 13.14
N GLY A 546 36.51 3.09 13.24
CA GLY A 546 37.30 2.42 14.28
C GLY A 546 36.63 2.35 15.66
N TYR A 547 35.40 2.83 15.83
CA TYR A 547 34.69 2.80 17.12
C TYR A 547 34.48 1.37 17.67
N TYR A 548 34.45 0.37 16.79
CA TYR A 548 34.37 -1.07 17.14
C TYR A 548 35.58 -1.65 17.87
N ASP A 549 36.77 -1.05 17.72
CA ASP A 549 37.98 -1.47 18.45
C ASP A 549 37.94 -0.95 19.90
N ILE A 550 37.28 0.17 20.14
CA ILE A 550 37.13 0.81 21.47
C ILE A 550 36.03 0.12 22.30
N THR A 551 35.11 -0.59 21.62
CA THR A 551 33.89 -1.17 22.21
C THR A 551 33.83 -2.71 22.15
N GLU A 552 34.98 -3.39 22.09
CA GLU A 552 35.13 -4.86 22.10
C GLU A 552 34.18 -5.57 23.10
N ASN A 553 34.16 -5.12 24.36
CA ASN A 553 33.33 -5.69 25.43
C ASN A 553 31.82 -5.72 25.13
N ILE A 554 31.33 -4.88 24.20
CA ILE A 554 29.92 -4.84 23.79
C ILE A 554 29.62 -6.02 22.84
N PHE A 555 30.51 -6.28 21.88
CA PHE A 555 30.33 -7.33 20.86
C PHE A 555 30.61 -8.74 21.39
N LEU A 556 31.45 -8.88 22.41
CA LEU A 556 31.80 -10.16 23.03
C LEU A 556 30.75 -10.71 24.02
N ASN A 557 29.60 -10.04 24.20
CA ASN A 557 28.56 -10.49 25.13
C ASN A 557 27.64 -11.56 24.50
N PRO A 558 27.68 -12.84 24.93
CA PRO A 558 27.02 -13.96 24.25
C PRO A 558 25.49 -14.07 24.49
N ARG A 559 24.81 -13.00 24.89
CA ARG A 559 23.39 -13.07 25.31
C ARG A 559 22.39 -12.96 24.15
N PHE A 560 22.67 -12.20 23.09
CA PHE A 560 21.66 -11.85 22.07
C PHE A 560 22.19 -11.93 20.63
N ASP A 561 21.27 -12.12 19.69
CA ASP A 561 21.52 -12.05 18.24
C ASP A 561 21.54 -10.59 17.81
N TYR A 562 22.53 -10.19 17.00
CA TYR A 562 22.63 -8.83 16.49
C TYR A 562 23.12 -8.79 15.05
N ASP A 563 22.71 -7.76 14.32
CA ASP A 563 23.23 -7.40 13.01
C ASP A 563 23.48 -5.88 12.95
N ILE A 564 24.72 -5.49 12.73
CA ILE A 564 25.20 -4.12 12.96
C ILE A 564 26.05 -3.66 11.78
N ASN A 565 25.72 -2.52 11.19
CA ASN A 565 26.50 -1.88 10.11
C ASN A 565 27.24 -0.64 10.64
N LEU A 566 28.56 -0.62 10.55
CA LEU A 566 29.46 0.39 11.11
C LEU A 566 30.38 0.97 10.04
N PRO A 567 30.82 2.24 10.13
CA PRO A 567 31.84 2.79 9.25
C PRO A 567 33.23 2.22 9.61
N GLY A 568 33.98 1.76 8.60
CA GLY A 568 35.32 1.20 8.76
C GLY A 568 35.81 0.38 7.56
N ASP A 569 37.12 0.16 7.50
CA ASP A 569 37.86 -0.43 6.38
C ASP A 569 38.77 -1.60 6.78
N GLU A 570 38.75 -2.01 8.06
CA GLU A 570 39.50 -3.14 8.61
C GLU A 570 38.61 -4.06 9.47
N VAL A 571 38.97 -5.35 9.56
CA VAL A 571 38.33 -6.28 10.50
C VAL A 571 38.75 -5.90 11.94
N PRO A 572 37.82 -5.83 12.92
CA PRO A 572 38.17 -5.46 14.30
C PRO A 572 39.26 -6.36 14.90
N LYS A 573 40.16 -5.78 15.70
CA LYS A 573 41.40 -6.47 16.14
C LYS A 573 41.19 -7.67 17.07
N TRP A 574 40.01 -7.77 17.68
CA TRP A 574 39.62 -8.85 18.57
C TRP A 574 39.11 -10.12 17.85
N PHE A 575 39.00 -10.11 16.51
CA PHE A 575 38.63 -11.31 15.76
C PHE A 575 39.70 -12.40 15.85
N SER A 576 39.31 -13.59 16.31
CA SER A 576 40.24 -14.73 16.49
C SER A 576 40.77 -15.28 15.17
N TYR A 577 39.96 -15.20 14.10
CA TYR A 577 40.29 -15.75 12.78
C TYR A 577 39.92 -14.75 11.69
N CYS A 578 40.92 -14.18 11.02
CA CYS A 578 40.75 -13.26 9.90
C CYS A 578 41.24 -13.90 8.60
N LYS A 579 40.51 -13.71 7.49
CA LYS A 579 40.90 -14.22 6.17
C LYS A 579 40.30 -13.38 5.04
N ASP A 580 41.10 -13.15 4.00
CA ASP A 580 40.63 -12.47 2.79
C ASP A 580 39.78 -13.41 1.93
N ALA A 581 38.62 -12.93 1.47
CA ALA A 581 37.84 -13.53 0.40
C ALA A 581 38.36 -13.09 -0.96
N THR A 582 38.82 -14.06 -1.76
CA THR A 582 39.38 -13.83 -3.10
C THR A 582 38.25 -13.51 -4.08
N ILE A 583 38.38 -12.43 -4.85
CA ILE A 583 37.38 -12.01 -5.83
C ILE A 583 37.55 -12.78 -7.14
N VAL A 584 36.44 -13.33 -7.64
CA VAL A 584 36.34 -14.06 -8.91
C VAL A 584 35.28 -13.38 -9.78
N ARG A 585 35.65 -13.02 -11.01
CA ARG A 585 34.72 -12.42 -11.97
C ARG A 585 33.78 -13.48 -12.54
N THR A 586 32.47 -13.30 -12.35
CA THR A 586 31.45 -14.26 -12.80
C THR A 586 30.74 -13.81 -14.07
N LYS A 587 30.41 -12.52 -14.20
CA LYS A 587 29.78 -11.95 -15.42
C LYS A 587 30.33 -10.54 -15.73
N ARG A 588 29.68 -9.81 -16.65
CA ARG A 588 29.99 -8.40 -16.93
C ARG A 588 29.38 -7.55 -15.81
N TYR A 589 30.21 -6.80 -15.08
CA TYR A 589 29.86 -6.00 -13.89
C TYR A 589 29.40 -6.80 -12.64
N GLN A 590 29.60 -8.12 -12.61
CA GLN A 590 29.28 -8.97 -11.45
C GLN A 590 30.48 -9.85 -11.06
N TYR A 591 30.74 -9.90 -9.75
CA TYR A 591 31.84 -10.63 -9.14
C TYR A 591 31.34 -11.40 -7.90
N ASP A 592 31.96 -12.53 -7.59
CA ASP A 592 31.78 -13.25 -6.32
C ASP A 592 33.11 -13.23 -5.56
N ALA A 593 33.11 -12.94 -4.26
CA ALA A 593 34.25 -13.18 -3.39
C ALA A 593 33.97 -14.36 -2.44
N ARG A 594 35.00 -15.20 -2.20
CA ARG A 594 34.86 -16.40 -1.35
C ARG A 594 36.07 -16.60 -0.44
N CYS A 595 35.83 -16.90 0.84
CA CYS A 595 36.81 -17.50 1.73
C CYS A 595 36.19 -18.62 2.58
N GLU A 596 37.07 -19.38 3.25
CA GLU A 596 36.71 -20.43 4.19
C GLU A 596 37.57 -20.26 5.44
N VAL A 597 36.95 -20.16 6.61
CA VAL A 597 37.63 -20.10 7.91
C VAL A 597 37.27 -21.36 8.70
N SER A 598 38.30 -22.11 9.12
CA SER A 598 38.15 -23.42 9.76
C SER A 598 38.98 -23.48 11.05
N PHE A 599 38.36 -23.92 12.15
CA PHE A 599 38.96 -23.96 13.49
C PHE A 599 38.32 -25.04 14.38
N GLU A 600 39.03 -25.52 15.39
CA GLU A 600 38.50 -26.50 16.35
C GLU A 600 37.70 -25.81 17.46
N ILE A 601 36.55 -26.38 17.84
CA ILE A 601 35.76 -25.87 18.96
C ILE A 601 36.39 -26.34 20.29
N PRO A 602 36.70 -25.43 21.23
CA PRO A 602 37.22 -25.79 22.54
C PRO A 602 36.28 -26.74 23.30
N PRO A 603 36.81 -27.79 23.96
CA PRO A 603 35.99 -28.86 24.53
C PRO A 603 35.20 -28.45 25.78
N ASN A 604 35.53 -27.30 26.39
CA ASN A 604 35.01 -26.86 27.68
C ASN A 604 33.86 -25.84 27.55
N LEU A 605 33.15 -25.81 26.41
CA LEU A 605 32.09 -24.83 26.12
C LEU A 605 30.72 -25.50 25.96
N LYS A 606 29.66 -24.90 26.53
CA LYS A 606 28.28 -25.38 26.36
C LYS A 606 27.75 -25.06 24.97
N TRP A 607 27.42 -26.10 24.20
CA TRP A 607 27.02 -26.01 22.79
C TRP A 607 25.74 -25.21 22.56
N GLU A 608 24.81 -25.19 23.52
CA GLU A 608 23.58 -24.40 23.51
C GLU A 608 23.86 -22.89 23.60
N THR A 609 25.03 -22.51 24.12
CA THR A 609 25.47 -21.13 24.31
C THR A 609 26.49 -20.66 23.27
N LEU A 610 26.90 -21.55 22.35
CA LEU A 610 27.88 -21.21 21.33
C LEU A 610 27.28 -20.26 20.29
N ARG A 611 27.95 -19.12 20.12
CA ARG A 611 27.62 -18.11 19.11
C ARG A 611 28.84 -17.82 18.24
N LEU A 612 28.59 -17.47 16.99
CA LEU A 612 29.61 -16.96 16.09
C LEU A 612 29.37 -15.47 15.88
N VAL A 613 30.41 -14.67 15.99
CA VAL A 613 30.41 -13.31 15.43
C VAL A 613 31.11 -13.37 14.09
N LEU A 614 30.44 -12.86 13.06
CA LEU A 614 30.90 -12.84 11.67
C LEU A 614 31.13 -11.39 11.26
N CYS A 615 32.24 -11.14 10.57
CA CYS A 615 32.62 -9.82 10.05
C CYS A 615 32.83 -9.86 8.55
N VAL A 616 32.29 -8.87 7.83
CA VAL A 616 32.59 -8.59 6.42
C VAL A 616 32.86 -7.09 6.27
N VAL A 617 33.95 -6.75 5.58
CA VAL A 617 34.37 -5.37 5.33
C VAL A 617 34.19 -5.03 3.85
N ALA A 618 33.35 -4.04 3.54
CA ALA A 618 33.24 -3.49 2.20
C ALA A 618 34.32 -2.42 1.98
N VAL A 619 35.41 -2.77 1.31
CA VAL A 619 36.50 -1.85 1.00
C VAL A 619 36.12 -0.94 -0.18
N ALA A 620 36.81 0.20 -0.34
CA ALA A 620 36.49 1.26 -1.29
C ALA A 620 36.21 0.78 -2.74
N GLU A 621 35.29 1.47 -3.41
CA GLU A 621 34.78 1.26 -4.77
C GLU A 621 33.85 0.05 -4.98
N VAL A 622 33.49 -0.71 -3.93
CA VAL A 622 32.61 -1.90 -4.08
C VAL A 622 31.58 -2.06 -2.95
N SER A 623 30.29 -1.87 -3.27
CA SER A 623 29.18 -2.35 -2.43
C SER A 623 29.02 -3.88 -2.57
N ILE A 624 28.73 -4.55 -1.46
CA ILE A 624 28.41 -5.98 -1.42
C ILE A 624 26.89 -6.10 -1.36
N PHE A 625 26.25 -6.84 -2.28
CA PHE A 625 24.78 -6.84 -2.42
C PHE A 625 24.10 -8.04 -1.79
N ASN A 626 24.74 -9.22 -1.83
CA ASN A 626 24.29 -10.41 -1.11
C ASN A 626 25.47 -10.97 -0.33
N ILE A 627 25.22 -11.29 0.94
CA ILE A 627 26.19 -11.93 1.82
C ILE A 627 25.57 -13.25 2.26
N SER A 628 26.29 -14.35 2.12
CA SER A 628 25.87 -15.65 2.59
C SER A 628 26.98 -16.30 3.41
N PHE A 629 26.62 -16.79 4.58
CA PHE A 629 27.48 -17.58 5.45
C PHE A 629 26.92 -18.99 5.56
N THR A 630 27.73 -20.00 5.24
CA THR A 630 27.39 -21.40 5.49
C THR A 630 28.28 -21.94 6.60
N ILE A 631 27.66 -22.42 7.68
CA ILE A 631 28.34 -22.95 8.86
C ILE A 631 28.20 -24.48 8.87
N SER A 632 29.32 -25.17 9.05
CA SER A 632 29.37 -26.64 9.09
C SER A 632 30.25 -27.16 10.23
N LEU A 633 29.86 -28.29 10.81
CA LEU A 633 30.63 -29.01 11.83
C LEU A 633 30.99 -30.39 11.28
N ASN A 634 32.28 -30.73 11.22
CA ASN A 634 32.80 -31.97 10.65
C ASN A 634 32.25 -32.29 9.24
N GLY A 635 31.95 -31.26 8.43
CA GLY A 635 31.38 -31.38 7.08
C GLY A 635 29.85 -31.40 6.99
N GLN A 636 29.11 -31.49 8.10
CA GLN A 636 27.65 -31.37 8.12
C GLN A 636 27.25 -29.89 8.27
N ARG A 637 26.39 -29.37 7.39
CA ARG A 637 25.81 -28.01 7.51
C ARG A 637 24.91 -27.93 8.75
N VAL A 638 25.12 -26.94 9.61
CA VAL A 638 24.37 -26.74 10.87
C VAL A 638 23.67 -25.38 10.97
N ASN A 639 24.10 -24.39 10.17
CA ASN A 639 23.44 -23.10 10.06
C ASN A 639 23.77 -22.46 8.69
N GLU A 640 22.88 -21.61 8.18
CA GLU A 640 23.08 -20.79 6.99
C GLU A 640 22.35 -19.47 7.19
N ILE A 641 23.03 -18.35 6.96
CA ILE A 641 22.49 -17.00 7.08
C ILE A 641 22.77 -16.22 5.81
N ARG A 642 21.80 -15.39 5.42
CA ARG A 642 21.92 -14.45 4.31
C ARG A 642 21.62 -13.06 4.82
N LEU A 643 22.46 -12.11 4.46
CA LEU A 643 22.32 -10.70 4.84
C LEU A 643 22.28 -9.82 3.59
N ASP A 644 21.61 -8.68 3.75
CA ASP A 644 21.42 -7.66 2.72
C ASP A 644 22.72 -6.88 2.42
N ARG A 645 22.58 -5.78 1.67
CA ARG A 645 23.68 -4.95 1.18
C ARG A 645 24.56 -4.37 2.30
N ILE A 646 25.86 -4.24 2.03
CA ILE A 646 26.81 -3.35 2.74
C ILE A 646 27.29 -2.28 1.74
N GLU A 647 27.39 -1.04 2.19
CA GLU A 647 27.97 0.07 1.43
C GLU A 647 29.48 0.21 1.61
N GLU A 648 30.17 0.79 0.62
CA GLU A 648 31.62 0.94 0.67
C GLU A 648 32.11 1.71 1.91
N GLY A 649 33.27 1.33 2.44
CA GLY A 649 33.83 1.91 3.66
C GLY A 649 33.09 1.54 4.95
N HIS A 650 32.41 0.38 4.96
CA HIS A 650 31.68 -0.14 6.13
C HIS A 650 32.07 -1.58 6.51
N VAL A 651 31.96 -1.86 7.80
CA VAL A 651 32.11 -3.16 8.45
C VAL A 651 30.74 -3.61 8.94
N ARG A 652 30.29 -4.80 8.54
CA ARG A 652 29.10 -5.44 9.14
C ARG A 652 29.53 -6.51 10.13
N LEU A 653 28.97 -6.45 11.33
CA LEU A 653 29.16 -7.39 12.41
C LEU A 653 27.84 -8.08 12.73
N THR A 654 27.81 -9.41 12.66
CA THR A 654 26.60 -10.19 12.88
C THR A 654 26.87 -11.32 13.87
N CYS A 655 26.13 -11.37 14.98
CA CYS A 655 26.21 -12.44 15.97
C CYS A 655 25.02 -13.38 15.86
N ILE A 656 25.31 -14.67 15.71
CA ILE A 656 24.36 -15.74 15.41
C ILE A 656 24.59 -16.95 16.35
N PRO A 657 23.58 -17.78 16.62
CA PRO A 657 23.80 -19.09 17.24
C PRO A 657 24.59 -19.99 16.29
N LEU A 658 25.50 -20.80 16.83
CA LEU A 658 26.27 -21.79 16.05
C LEU A 658 25.36 -22.82 15.38
N LEU A 659 24.30 -23.24 16.08
CA LEU A 659 23.33 -24.25 15.64
C LEU A 659 21.97 -23.62 15.39
N ASN A 660 21.38 -23.90 14.22
CA ASN A 660 20.02 -23.49 13.91
C ASN A 660 19.07 -24.69 14.04
N ARG A 661 18.01 -24.54 14.84
CA ARG A 661 17.04 -25.61 15.15
C ARG A 661 16.35 -26.18 13.91
N ASN A 662 16.31 -25.43 12.80
CA ASN A 662 15.72 -25.88 11.54
C ASN A 662 16.62 -26.84 10.74
N TYR A 663 17.91 -26.93 11.06
CA TYR A 663 18.91 -27.72 10.30
C TYR A 663 19.38 -28.99 11.03
N VAL A 664 19.05 -29.17 12.31
CA VAL A 664 19.63 -30.24 13.15
C VAL A 664 18.54 -31.15 13.72
N ASN A 665 18.52 -32.39 13.27
CA ASN A 665 17.88 -33.50 13.99
C ASN A 665 18.90 -34.01 15.02
N LEU A 666 18.70 -33.71 16.31
CA LEU A 666 19.66 -33.98 17.39
C LEU A 666 19.73 -35.47 17.76
N SER A 667 20.40 -36.29 16.93
CA SER A 667 20.60 -37.72 17.16
C SER A 667 22.01 -38.11 17.62
N GLN A 668 22.98 -37.18 17.63
CA GLN A 668 24.30 -37.38 18.24
C GLN A 668 24.79 -36.10 18.94
N PRO A 669 25.34 -36.19 20.17
CA PRO A 669 25.96 -35.06 20.84
C PRO A 669 27.30 -34.68 20.18
N LEU A 670 27.54 -33.37 20.04
CA LEU A 670 28.79 -32.80 19.54
C LEU A 670 29.96 -33.17 20.47
N LYS A 671 31.02 -33.76 19.91
CA LYS A 671 32.19 -34.20 20.68
C LYS A 671 33.24 -33.10 20.85
N PRO A 672 34.07 -33.13 21.92
CA PRO A 672 35.35 -32.42 21.99
C PRO A 672 36.16 -32.48 20.68
N GLY A 673 36.66 -31.33 20.20
CA GLY A 673 37.52 -31.27 19.02
C GLY A 673 36.82 -31.30 17.65
N ASN A 674 35.52 -30.96 17.57
CA ASN A 674 34.87 -30.82 16.27
C ASN A 674 35.49 -29.66 15.48
N LEU A 675 35.74 -29.90 14.19
CA LEU A 675 36.16 -28.88 13.24
C LEU A 675 34.93 -28.05 12.81
N CYS A 676 34.90 -26.79 13.22
CA CYS A 676 33.95 -25.80 12.72
C CYS A 676 34.52 -25.14 11.47
N LYS A 677 33.71 -25.06 10.42
CA LYS A 677 34.05 -24.44 9.14
C LYS A 677 32.95 -23.45 8.75
N VAL A 678 33.37 -22.21 8.47
CA VAL A 678 32.52 -21.10 8.01
C VAL A 678 32.93 -20.72 6.60
N GLU A 679 32.01 -20.87 5.64
CA GLU A 679 32.18 -20.47 4.24
C GLU A 679 31.52 -19.11 4.00
N PHE A 680 32.27 -18.17 3.44
CA PHE A 680 31.82 -16.84 3.05
C PHE A 680 31.56 -16.81 1.55
N LEU A 681 30.38 -16.36 1.14
CA LEU A 681 30.01 -16.10 -0.26
C LEU A 681 29.43 -14.69 -0.37
N LEU A 682 30.15 -13.81 -1.06
CA LEU A 682 29.82 -12.39 -1.19
C LEU A 682 29.59 -12.07 -2.66
N SER A 683 28.42 -11.56 -3.06
CA SER A 683 28.17 -11.13 -4.44
C SER A 683 28.25 -9.61 -4.55
N LEU A 684 29.01 -9.15 -5.55
CA LEU A 684 29.39 -7.76 -5.75
C LEU A 684 28.98 -7.28 -7.14
N TYR A 685 28.66 -5.98 -7.25
CA TYR A 685 28.23 -5.36 -8.49
C TYR A 685 28.84 -3.95 -8.62
N GLY A 686 29.48 -3.65 -9.75
CA GLY A 686 30.19 -2.37 -9.90
C GLY A 686 31.16 -2.30 -11.08
N ARG A 687 32.05 -1.30 -11.03
CA ARG A 687 33.24 -1.23 -11.90
C ARG A 687 34.25 -2.33 -11.52
N VAL A 688 35.32 -2.49 -12.31
CA VAL A 688 36.39 -3.44 -11.96
C VAL A 688 37.02 -2.99 -10.64
N PRO A 689 36.98 -3.79 -9.57
CA PRO A 689 37.64 -3.43 -8.32
C PRO A 689 39.14 -3.25 -8.55
N ALA A 690 39.74 -2.22 -7.95
CA ALA A 690 41.20 -2.07 -7.87
C ALA A 690 41.83 -3.02 -6.81
N ILE A 691 41.01 -3.80 -6.12
CA ILE A 691 41.34 -4.63 -4.96
C ILE A 691 40.92 -6.08 -5.27
N ASP A 692 41.81 -7.05 -5.08
CA ASP A 692 41.56 -8.46 -5.43
C ASP A 692 40.89 -9.28 -4.29
N LYS A 693 40.61 -8.65 -3.15
CA LYS A 693 40.38 -9.30 -1.85
C LYS A 693 39.40 -8.52 -0.97
N ILE A 694 38.63 -9.24 -0.14
CA ILE A 694 37.68 -8.67 0.81
C ILE A 694 37.96 -9.20 2.23
N PRO A 695 38.31 -8.37 3.21
CA PRO A 695 38.58 -8.82 4.58
C PRO A 695 37.33 -9.41 5.24
N CYS A 696 37.46 -10.63 5.78
CA CYS A 696 36.43 -11.34 6.51
C CYS A 696 36.97 -11.83 7.88
N GLY A 697 36.09 -11.94 8.88
CA GLY A 697 36.45 -12.38 10.22
C GLY A 697 35.44 -13.34 10.85
N VAL A 698 35.92 -14.28 11.66
CA VAL A 698 35.12 -15.13 12.56
C VAL A 698 35.68 -15.09 13.99
N HIS A 699 34.79 -14.93 14.96
CA HIS A 699 35.10 -15.06 16.39
C HIS A 699 34.06 -16.01 17.04
N LEU A 700 34.52 -16.91 17.92
CA LEU A 700 33.66 -17.88 18.63
C LEU A 700 33.40 -17.40 20.07
N LEU A 701 32.14 -17.25 20.45
CA LEU A 701 31.71 -16.94 21.81
C LEU A 701 31.10 -18.18 22.49
N GLY A 702 31.34 -18.35 23.78
CA GLY A 702 30.76 -19.42 24.59
C GLY A 702 31.08 -19.29 26.08
N HIS A 703 30.24 -19.87 26.93
CA HIS A 703 30.50 -19.94 28.38
C HIS A 703 31.31 -21.19 28.72
N GLN A 704 32.28 -21.05 29.61
CA GLN A 704 33.03 -22.19 30.16
C GLN A 704 32.14 -23.10 30.99
N VAL A 705 32.37 -24.40 30.89
CA VAL A 705 31.91 -25.40 31.86
C VAL A 705 32.74 -25.20 33.13
N ALA A 706 32.20 -24.45 34.09
CA ALA A 706 32.68 -24.53 35.47
C ALA A 706 32.48 -25.97 35.98
N ASP A 707 33.43 -26.48 36.77
CA ASP A 707 33.44 -27.87 37.23
C ASP A 707 32.10 -28.31 37.80
N VAL A 708 31.62 -29.47 37.35
CA VAL A 708 30.30 -30.00 37.69
C VAL A 708 30.30 -30.52 39.13
N SER A 709 30.07 -29.61 40.06
CA SER A 709 29.45 -29.89 41.36
C SER A 709 28.70 -28.65 41.82
N VAL A 710 27.46 -28.83 42.28
CA VAL A 710 26.50 -27.77 42.69
C VAL A 710 25.92 -26.95 41.53
N THR A 711 24.94 -27.51 40.79
CA THR A 711 23.75 -26.77 40.24
C THR A 711 22.66 -27.63 39.58
N GLU A 712 22.70 -28.97 39.62
CA GLU A 712 21.60 -29.81 39.07
C GLU A 712 20.25 -29.62 39.78
N ASP A 713 20.23 -29.13 41.03
CA ASP A 713 19.01 -28.90 41.82
C ASP A 713 18.10 -27.78 41.30
N PHE A 714 18.56 -26.92 40.37
CA PHE A 714 17.75 -25.77 39.90
C PHE A 714 16.87 -26.09 38.68
N TYR A 715 17.21 -27.11 37.88
CA TYR A 715 16.47 -27.43 36.65
C TYR A 715 15.31 -28.43 36.85
N GLN A 716 15.26 -29.13 37.99
CA GLN A 716 14.15 -30.05 38.34
C GLN A 716 12.88 -29.34 38.86
N ARG A 717 12.84 -28.00 38.95
CA ARG A 717 11.69 -27.24 39.51
C ARG A 717 10.87 -26.44 38.50
N LEU A 718 11.17 -26.51 37.20
CA LEU A 718 10.48 -25.76 36.15
C LEU A 718 10.19 -26.62 34.92
N LEU A 719 9.39 -27.67 35.11
CA LEU A 719 8.60 -28.30 34.05
C LEU A 719 7.12 -28.20 34.44
N PRO A 720 6.25 -27.63 33.59
CA PRO A 720 4.81 -27.82 33.72
C PRO A 720 4.46 -29.20 33.14
N GLU A 721 3.90 -30.08 33.97
CA GLU A 721 3.32 -31.34 33.48
C GLU A 721 2.09 -31.04 32.62
N ALA A 722 1.95 -31.75 31.50
CA ALA A 722 0.82 -31.63 30.61
C ALA A 722 -0.38 -32.43 31.14
N ASN A 723 -1.59 -31.95 30.86
CA ASN A 723 -2.87 -32.52 31.29
C ASN A 723 -3.00 -34.02 31.01
N ASP A 724 -3.69 -34.73 31.90
CA ASP A 724 -4.69 -35.72 31.53
C ASP A 724 -5.86 -35.71 32.55
N ASP A 725 -7.06 -36.07 32.10
CA ASP A 725 -8.31 -35.96 32.86
C ASP A 725 -8.44 -36.98 34.00
N GLN A 726 -9.06 -36.60 35.14
CA GLN A 726 -10.38 -37.13 35.58
C GLN A 726 -10.73 -36.82 37.06
N HIS A 727 -12.00 -36.45 37.25
CA HIS A 727 -12.89 -36.71 38.40
C HIS A 727 -12.52 -36.44 39.88
N GLN A 728 -13.49 -35.76 40.52
CA GLN A 728 -14.04 -35.96 41.88
C GLN A 728 -13.42 -35.24 43.11
N ASP A 729 -14.28 -34.37 43.65
CA ASP A 729 -14.77 -34.32 45.03
C ASP A 729 -13.93 -33.76 46.20
N TYR A 730 -14.53 -32.70 46.77
CA TYR A 730 -14.70 -32.36 48.20
C TYR A 730 -13.50 -31.97 49.11
N GLU A 731 -13.77 -30.89 49.85
CA GLU A 731 -13.33 -30.54 51.22
C GLU A 731 -11.82 -30.43 51.53
N SER A 732 -11.28 -29.27 51.92
CA SER A 732 -11.55 -28.37 53.06
C SER A 732 -10.55 -28.56 54.21
N THR A 733 -10.16 -27.45 54.86
CA THR A 733 -9.35 -27.38 56.10
C THR A 733 -7.90 -27.93 56.01
N SER A 734 -6.94 -27.55 56.85
CA SER A 734 -6.70 -26.28 57.58
C SER A 734 -5.26 -26.27 58.16
N LEU A 735 -4.83 -25.10 58.63
CA LEU A 735 -3.96 -24.90 59.81
C LEU A 735 -2.53 -25.50 59.86
N SER A 736 -1.57 -24.56 59.81
CA SER A 736 -0.52 -24.39 60.85
C SER A 736 0.73 -25.30 60.77
N SER A 737 1.88 -25.01 61.40
CA SER A 737 2.26 -23.92 62.33
C SER A 737 3.79 -23.68 62.33
N ALA A 738 4.23 -22.54 62.92
CA ALA A 738 5.43 -22.38 63.76
C ALA A 738 6.71 -23.20 63.44
N SER A 739 7.92 -22.67 63.29
CA SER A 739 8.63 -21.54 63.95
C SER A 739 10.15 -21.69 63.61
N LYS A 740 11.16 -20.90 64.04
CA LYS A 740 11.35 -20.00 65.19
C LYS A 740 12.66 -19.21 65.00
N THR A 741 12.70 -17.91 65.37
CA THR A 741 13.84 -17.15 65.98
C THR A 741 15.26 -17.12 65.31
N SER A 742 16.13 -16.10 65.42
CA SER A 742 16.13 -14.68 65.89
C SER A 742 17.60 -14.12 65.72
N LEU A 743 18.07 -12.92 66.09
CA LEU A 743 17.54 -11.73 66.79
C LEU A 743 18.46 -10.49 66.54
N GLY A 744 17.91 -9.31 66.22
CA GLY A 744 18.50 -8.01 66.62
C GLY A 744 19.21 -7.17 65.53
N LYS A 745 19.30 -5.84 65.65
CA LYS A 745 18.65 -4.87 66.57
C LYS A 745 18.51 -3.50 65.88
N ARG A 746 17.45 -2.75 66.20
CA ARG A 746 17.24 -1.32 65.86
C ARG A 746 17.85 -0.38 66.90
N PRO A 747 17.98 0.94 66.59
CA PRO A 747 17.30 1.97 67.40
C PRO A 747 16.10 2.66 66.70
N ARG A 748 15.35 3.51 67.42
CA ARG A 748 14.04 4.09 67.08
C ARG A 748 14.03 5.62 66.92
N GLU A 749 12.89 6.14 66.46
CA GLU A 749 12.52 7.54 66.27
C GLU A 749 12.29 8.36 67.57
N SER A 750 12.35 9.70 67.43
CA SER A 750 11.58 10.76 68.13
C SER A 750 12.07 12.13 67.59
N ASP A 751 11.30 13.22 67.44
CA ASP A 751 9.88 13.52 67.69
C ASP A 751 9.45 14.79 66.88
N PHE A 752 8.17 15.17 67.01
CA PHE A 752 7.52 16.47 66.73
C PHE A 752 6.67 16.68 65.46
N MET A 753 5.36 16.43 65.66
CA MET A 753 4.23 17.34 65.40
C MET A 753 4.58 18.85 65.33
N ALA A 754 3.79 19.76 64.75
CA ALA A 754 2.62 19.76 63.85
C ALA A 754 2.27 21.25 63.60
N LEU A 755 1.45 21.58 62.60
CA LEU A 755 0.36 22.57 62.69
C LEU A 755 -0.38 22.74 61.35
N ASP A 756 -1.68 23.02 61.46
CA ASP A 756 -2.67 22.87 60.39
C ASP A 756 -3.00 24.18 59.64
N ASP A 757 -3.56 23.97 58.45
CA ASP A 757 -4.75 24.62 57.85
C ASP A 757 -4.87 26.12 57.48
N ASP A 758 -5.64 26.27 56.39
CA ASP A 758 -6.54 27.35 56.00
C ASP A 758 -6.02 28.78 55.75
N HIS A 759 -6.21 29.24 54.51
CA HIS A 759 -7.38 30.10 54.24
C HIS A 759 -7.78 30.17 52.76
N CYS A 760 -9.08 30.32 52.51
CA CYS A 760 -9.69 30.41 51.18
C CYS A 760 -10.12 31.85 50.82
N ALA A 761 -10.18 32.14 49.51
CA ALA A 761 -10.92 33.21 48.84
C ALA A 761 -10.79 34.69 49.34
N ASN A 762 -10.27 35.57 48.46
CA ASN A 762 -11.12 36.57 47.77
C ASN A 762 -10.39 37.47 46.74
N ARG A 763 -11.08 37.77 45.63
CA ARG A 763 -10.88 38.96 44.78
C ARG A 763 -11.61 40.17 45.43
N PRO A 764 -11.49 41.47 45.01
CA PRO A 764 -11.07 41.94 43.68
C PRO A 764 -10.27 43.28 43.60
N ARG A 765 -9.89 43.66 42.36
CA ARG A 765 -9.62 45.03 41.82
C ARG A 765 -8.61 45.94 42.55
N HIS A 766 -7.60 46.44 41.83
CA HIS A 766 -7.64 47.78 41.20
C HIS A 766 -6.34 48.14 40.45
N TRP A 767 -6.51 48.73 39.24
CA TRP A 767 -5.50 49.21 38.25
C TRP A 767 -4.69 48.12 37.53
#